data_AF-A0A7C6MX29-F1
#
_entry.id   AF-A0A7C6MX29-F1
#
_cell.length_a   1.000
_cell.length_b   1.000
_cell.length_c   1.000
_cell.angle_alpha   90.00
_cell.angle_beta   90.00
_cell.angle_gamma   90.00
#
_symmetry.space_group_name_H-M   'P 1'
#
loop_
_entity.id
_entity.type
_entity.pdbx_description
1 polymer ?
#
loop_
_entity_poly.entity_id
_entity_poly.type
_entity_poly.pdbx_seq_one_letter_code
_entity_poly.pdbx_strand_id
1 'polypeptide(L)'
;MGLIRNHVLVCGGGGCHSSGTLDLVARLNEEIAKKGLEDEVKVVTTGCMGLCSLGPVMIIHPEGVFYKEVSVEDIPEIVDQHLYKGIIVERLLYEDPADGRKLPTVKDIPFFAKQKKIVLRNVGLIDPHKIEEYIAFDGYFALAKVLSSMKPEDVIQEIMKSGLRGRGGAGFPTGLKWKFTAQAKGDVKYVACNADEGDPGAYMDRSIIEGDPHTLIEGMAIAGYAIGSNQGYVYIRAEYPMAVENLARAIEQAKSYGLLGEDIMGSGFDFNLDIRVGAGAFVCGEETALLASIEGRRGEPRPKPPFPANQGLWGKPTLLSNVETYANVAPIILKGADWFKSIGTEKSPGTKVFALAGNVRNTGLVEVPMGTPLGDIIHDIGGGMVDDKPFKAAQTGGPSGGCIPKNELNVPVDFESLIELGTIMGSGGLIIMDEDTCMVDLAKYFLDFVQEESCGKCTPCRIGTKRMKEILERITRGEGQEGDIETLEKLGREIIDTALCGLGQTAPKPVLSTIHYFRHEYEAHIRDKKCPSSLCASLFTSPCANACPAGVDVPKYIEYIQRGLYFKAVEVIKEKNPLPAICGRICHGPCEDKCRRAQVDEPMAIRYLKRYASDYEQKNWESIYFNNLPLQSEKVKDKKVAIVGAGPAGLTAAYYLARWGYPVTIFEQYEVLGGMLALTIPEYRLPMDVLQKEIDHILAHGVDVVTGVRVGKDIQLKELREQYDAVFLALGAHRSLNLGIPGEDAKGVIDALTFLKAVRLNQPHSLGKRVAVIGGGNSGIDAARVALRQGAEEVSILYRRKKYDMPAQRQEIEEATNEGIAIHELVTPVRVLTDDQNRVKGLECVRMEMGEFDSSGRRRPKPIPNSNFIVDVDTVIVAIGMACDVEGMDMGPIKRDYKDILQVDVKTMMSNLDGVFAGGDCVNGADYVINAIADGRKVALSIDSYLGGNQRELEKEREIERKIFGEIIEKPTARVKTRLLPLDKRIKNFNEVELCMSEDECKKEAYRCLRCDVK
;
A
#
# COMPACT_ATOMS: atom_id res chain seq x y z
N MET A 1 6.77 41.85 33.62
CA MET A 1 6.75 40.89 32.50
C MET A 1 5.85 41.46 31.44
N GLY A 2 6.39 41.73 30.25
CA GLY A 2 5.57 42.03 29.07
C GLY A 2 4.63 40.85 28.77
N LEU A 3 3.46 41.13 28.21
CA LEU A 3 2.50 40.09 27.86
C LEU A 3 2.95 39.45 26.55
N ILE A 4 3.44 38.20 26.60
CA ILE A 4 3.79 37.44 25.39
C ILE A 4 2.51 37.24 24.57
N ARG A 5 2.46 37.80 23.36
CA ARG A 5 1.30 37.68 22.47
C ARG A 5 1.33 36.41 21.63
N ASN A 6 2.53 35.93 21.24
CA ASN A 6 2.68 34.74 20.41
C ASN A 6 3.70 33.77 21.00
N HIS A 7 3.35 32.48 20.98
CA HIS A 7 4.28 31.39 21.26
C HIS A 7 4.58 30.64 19.97
N VAL A 8 5.86 30.53 19.65
CA VAL A 8 6.36 29.83 18.46
C VAL A 8 6.98 28.52 18.92
N LEU A 9 6.23 27.43 18.79
CA LEU A 9 6.69 26.09 19.14
C LEU A 9 7.39 25.48 17.93
N VAL A 10 8.66 25.11 18.07
CA VAL A 10 9.45 24.47 17.01
C VAL A 10 9.71 23.02 17.42
N CYS A 11 9.49 22.07 16.50
CA CYS A 11 9.67 20.65 16.79
C CYS A 11 11.16 20.29 16.91
N GLY A 12 11.61 19.94 18.12
CA GLY A 12 12.98 19.51 18.40
C GLY A 12 13.19 17.99 18.36
N GLY A 13 12.19 17.21 17.94
CA GLY A 13 12.32 15.75 17.85
C GLY A 13 13.41 15.31 16.85
N GLY A 14 14.00 14.13 17.06
CA GLY A 14 15.18 13.67 16.30
C GLY A 14 15.10 13.79 14.77
N GLY A 15 13.91 13.60 14.18
CA GLY A 15 13.70 13.77 12.74
C GLY A 15 13.83 15.23 12.28
N CYS A 16 13.12 16.16 12.94
CA CYS A 16 13.21 17.59 12.63
C CYS A 16 14.58 18.17 13.01
N HIS A 17 15.18 17.69 14.09
CA HIS A 17 16.53 18.07 14.50
C HIS A 17 17.55 17.76 13.39
N SER A 18 17.49 16.56 12.82
CA SER A 18 18.34 16.13 11.70
C SER A 18 18.08 16.93 10.41
N SER A 19 16.89 17.53 10.27
CA SER A 19 16.51 18.38 9.13
C SER A 19 16.82 19.88 9.33
N GLY A 20 17.67 20.26 10.30
CA GLY A 20 18.17 21.64 10.44
C GLY A 20 17.39 22.55 11.40
N THR A 21 16.66 21.98 12.37
CA THR A 21 15.85 22.77 13.33
C THR A 21 16.67 23.80 14.13
N LEU A 22 17.92 23.50 14.48
CA LEU A 22 18.76 24.43 15.23
C LEU A 22 19.00 25.73 14.47
N ASP A 23 19.23 25.63 13.16
CA ASP A 23 19.44 26.78 12.28
C ASP A 23 18.14 27.59 12.12
N LEU A 24 16.98 26.92 12.06
CA LEU A 24 15.67 27.58 12.06
C LEU A 24 15.45 28.42 13.33
N VAL A 25 15.71 27.83 14.51
CA VAL A 25 15.53 28.52 15.78
C VAL A 25 16.48 29.72 15.90
N ALA A 26 17.73 29.57 15.47
CA ALA A 26 18.70 30.68 15.44
C ALA A 26 18.21 31.82 14.54
N ARG A 27 17.75 31.49 13.33
CA ARG A 27 17.24 32.47 12.36
C ARG A 27 15.96 33.15 12.84
N LEU A 28 15.06 32.41 13.49
CA LEU A 28 13.83 32.94 14.09
C LEU A 28 14.14 34.02 15.11
N ASN A 29 15.04 33.74 16.05
CA ASN A 29 15.42 34.70 17.08
C ASN A 29 16.08 35.95 16.46
N GLU A 30 16.94 35.79 15.45
CA GLU A 30 17.57 36.92 14.75
C GLU A 30 16.53 37.85 14.09
N GLU A 31 15.56 37.29 13.36
CA GLU A 31 14.54 38.07 12.66
C GLU A 31 13.50 38.68 13.62
N ILE A 32 13.15 38.00 14.71
CA ILE A 32 12.33 38.54 15.80
C ILE A 32 13.02 39.77 16.43
N ALA A 33 14.32 39.67 16.69
CA ALA A 33 15.12 40.78 17.23
C ALA A 33 15.17 41.98 16.26
N LYS A 34 15.37 41.73 14.95
CA LYS A 34 15.35 42.80 13.92
C LYS A 34 14.03 43.56 13.86
N LYS A 35 12.90 42.90 14.18
CA LYS A 35 11.57 43.50 14.21
C LYS A 35 11.19 44.09 15.57
N GLY A 36 12.06 43.97 16.58
CA GLY A 36 11.81 44.46 17.94
C GLY A 36 10.69 43.71 18.66
N LEU A 37 10.50 42.41 18.35
CA LEU A 37 9.41 41.58 18.88
C LEU A 37 9.82 40.68 20.05
N GLU A 38 11.02 40.87 20.62
CA GLU A 38 11.62 39.97 21.63
C GLU A 38 10.80 39.89 22.93
N ASP A 39 10.13 40.98 23.31
CA ASP A 39 9.27 41.04 24.50
C ASP A 39 7.82 40.55 24.22
N GLU A 40 7.52 40.23 22.97
CA GLU A 40 6.17 39.90 22.48
C GLU A 40 6.05 38.46 21.97
N VAL A 41 7.16 37.87 21.49
CA VAL A 41 7.19 36.53 20.89
C VAL A 41 8.16 35.63 21.65
N LYS A 42 7.67 34.48 22.13
CA LYS A 42 8.51 33.45 22.76
C LYS A 42 8.70 32.27 21.82
N VAL A 43 9.95 31.99 21.44
CA VAL A 43 10.32 30.76 20.72
C VAL A 43 10.61 29.64 21.72
N VAL A 44 10.01 28.47 21.52
CA VAL A 44 10.16 27.30 22.37
C VAL A 44 10.50 26.08 21.51
N THR A 45 11.64 25.45 21.77
CA THR A 45 11.98 24.16 21.18
C THR A 45 11.30 23.07 22.00
N THR A 46 10.42 22.31 21.37
CA THR A 46 9.60 21.27 22.01
C THR A 46 10.10 19.87 21.66
N GLY A 47 9.48 18.83 22.22
CA GLY A 47 9.67 17.45 21.75
C GLY A 47 9.14 17.18 20.33
N CYS A 48 9.08 15.89 19.93
CA CYS A 48 8.52 15.49 18.63
C CYS A 48 7.02 15.84 18.52
N MET A 49 6.62 16.60 17.51
CA MET A 49 5.20 16.92 17.28
C MET A 49 4.41 15.78 16.61
N GLY A 50 5.09 14.77 16.07
CA GLY A 50 4.50 13.54 15.56
C GLY A 50 4.53 13.43 14.04
N LEU A 51 4.18 14.48 13.27
CA LEU A 51 4.10 14.40 11.80
C LEU A 51 5.47 14.57 11.12
N CYS A 52 6.29 13.52 11.18
CA CYS A 52 7.71 13.55 10.77
C CYS A 52 7.93 13.73 9.26
N SER A 53 7.02 13.21 8.42
CA SER A 53 7.06 13.33 6.95
C SER A 53 7.12 14.77 6.44
N LEU A 54 6.65 15.72 7.23
CA LEU A 54 6.55 17.13 6.87
C LEU A 54 7.52 18.02 7.66
N GLY A 55 8.53 17.42 8.31
CA GLY A 55 9.54 18.12 9.10
C GLY A 55 10.53 18.93 8.24
N PRO A 56 11.10 20.04 8.76
CA PRO A 56 10.83 20.66 10.06
C PRO A 56 9.44 21.30 10.15
N VAL A 57 8.78 21.17 11.30
CA VAL A 57 7.44 21.73 11.57
C VAL A 57 7.47 22.70 12.74
N MET A 58 6.55 23.67 12.72
CA MET A 58 6.34 24.62 13.81
C MET A 58 4.88 24.98 13.99
N ILE A 59 4.50 25.35 15.21
CA ILE A 59 3.14 25.77 15.58
C ILE A 59 3.20 27.18 16.18
N ILE A 60 2.32 28.07 15.74
CA ILE A 60 2.22 29.44 16.28
C ILE A 60 0.87 29.63 16.99
N HIS A 61 0.93 29.97 18.27
CA HIS A 61 -0.22 30.29 19.12
C HIS A 61 -0.41 31.82 19.24
N PRO A 62 -1.64 32.30 19.52
CA PRO A 62 -2.83 31.56 19.98
C PRO A 62 -3.64 30.82 18.91
N GLU A 63 -3.48 31.15 17.63
CA GLU A 63 -4.26 30.61 16.51
C GLU A 63 -4.07 29.09 16.35
N GLY A 64 -2.89 28.57 16.73
CA GLY A 64 -2.53 27.16 16.58
C GLY A 64 -2.22 26.79 15.14
N VAL A 65 -1.65 27.74 14.38
CA VAL A 65 -1.30 27.56 12.96
C VAL A 65 -0.13 26.59 12.83
N PHE A 66 -0.30 25.56 12.02
CA PHE A 66 0.72 24.56 11.73
C PHE A 66 1.42 24.87 10.41
N TYR A 67 2.74 25.06 10.47
CA TYR A 67 3.58 25.20 9.29
C TYR A 67 4.40 23.93 9.06
N LYS A 68 4.40 23.47 7.80
CA LYS A 68 5.14 22.29 7.33
C LYS A 68 6.35 22.67 6.48
N GLU A 69 7.33 21.76 6.43
CA GLU A 69 8.50 21.81 5.54
C GLU A 69 9.22 23.16 5.59
N VAL A 70 9.31 23.75 6.79
CA VAL A 70 9.84 25.11 6.96
C VAL A 70 11.35 25.10 6.76
N SER A 71 11.82 25.95 5.84
CA SER A 71 13.26 26.16 5.61
C SER A 71 13.76 27.46 6.27
N VAL A 72 15.08 27.63 6.35
CA VAL A 72 15.70 28.83 6.94
C VAL A 72 15.31 30.09 6.13
N GLU A 73 15.12 29.94 4.83
CA GLU A 73 14.72 30.99 3.89
C GLU A 73 13.27 31.45 4.09
N ASP A 74 12.41 30.61 4.68
CA ASP A 74 11.01 30.94 4.95
C ASP A 74 10.84 31.84 6.19
N ILE A 75 11.81 31.80 7.13
CA ILE A 75 11.72 32.49 8.41
C ILE A 75 11.46 34.01 8.29
N PRO A 76 12.17 34.77 7.43
CA PRO A 76 11.89 36.20 7.27
C PRO A 76 10.45 36.49 6.84
N GLU A 77 9.87 35.64 5.98
CA GLU A 77 8.46 35.77 5.55
C GLU A 77 7.51 35.47 6.72
N ILE A 78 7.74 34.39 7.48
CA ILE A 78 6.92 34.03 8.64
C ILE A 78 6.93 35.14 9.69
N VAL A 79 8.10 35.70 9.98
CA VAL A 79 8.24 36.78 10.97
C VAL A 79 7.57 38.06 10.48
N ASP A 80 7.75 38.44 9.21
CA ASP A 80 7.15 39.67 8.66
C ASP A 80 5.63 39.56 8.44
N GLN A 81 5.15 38.46 7.86
CA GLN A 81 3.74 38.28 7.53
C GLN A 81 2.95 37.84 8.76
N HIS A 82 3.34 36.74 9.40
CA HIS A 82 2.51 36.17 10.45
C HIS A 82 2.75 36.85 11.79
N LEU A 83 4.00 36.88 12.27
CA LEU A 83 4.28 37.41 13.60
C LEU A 83 4.11 38.92 13.67
N TYR A 84 4.52 39.69 12.64
CA TYR A 84 4.42 41.15 12.66
C TYR A 84 3.08 41.70 12.13
N LYS A 85 2.55 41.17 11.01
CA LYS A 85 1.32 41.67 10.38
C LYS A 85 0.05 40.85 10.70
N GLY A 86 0.17 39.65 11.28
CA GLY A 86 -0.96 38.76 11.55
C GLY A 86 -1.50 38.02 10.32
N ILE A 87 -0.75 37.95 9.22
CA ILE A 87 -1.15 37.31 7.95
C ILE A 87 -0.50 35.93 7.85
N ILE A 88 -1.31 34.88 7.74
CA ILE A 88 -0.84 33.49 7.63
C ILE A 88 -0.17 33.24 6.27
N VAL A 89 0.94 32.51 6.28
CA VAL A 89 1.69 32.13 5.07
C VAL A 89 1.07 30.88 4.44
N GLU A 90 0.08 31.07 3.56
CA GLU A 90 -0.73 29.96 3.02
C GLU A 90 0.04 28.88 2.26
N ARG A 91 1.21 29.19 1.68
CA ARG A 91 2.01 28.20 0.94
C ARG A 91 2.66 27.14 1.85
N LEU A 92 2.81 27.45 3.14
CA LEU A 92 3.43 26.59 4.14
C LEU A 92 2.41 25.80 4.97
N LEU A 93 1.12 25.91 4.65
CA LEU A 93 0.06 25.20 5.35
C LEU A 93 -0.03 23.74 4.90
N TYR A 94 -0.59 22.90 5.78
CA TYR A 94 -0.96 21.54 5.44
C TYR A 94 -2.07 21.54 4.37
N GLU A 95 -1.92 20.69 3.35
CA GLU A 95 -2.93 20.46 2.33
C GLU A 95 -3.54 19.08 2.55
N ASP A 96 -4.86 19.00 2.72
CA ASP A 96 -5.56 17.73 2.90
C ASP A 96 -5.44 16.90 1.62
N PRO A 97 -4.79 15.73 1.67
CA PRO A 97 -4.59 14.92 0.47
C PRO A 97 -5.91 14.37 -0.11
N ALA A 98 -7.02 14.43 0.63
CA ALA A 98 -8.32 13.96 0.19
C ALA A 98 -9.08 14.96 -0.71
N ASP A 99 -8.88 16.27 -0.55
CA ASP A 99 -9.62 17.30 -1.30
C ASP A 99 -8.82 18.57 -1.68
N GLY A 100 -7.53 18.63 -1.34
CA GLY A 100 -6.63 19.74 -1.68
C GLY A 100 -6.85 21.01 -0.86
N ARG A 101 -7.67 20.97 0.20
CA ARG A 101 -7.91 22.14 1.04
C ARG A 101 -6.73 22.41 1.96
N LYS A 102 -6.37 23.69 2.08
CA LYS A 102 -5.37 24.14 3.04
C LYS A 102 -5.99 24.26 4.42
N LEU A 103 -5.43 23.52 5.38
CA LEU A 103 -5.90 23.47 6.77
C LEU A 103 -4.89 24.21 7.65
N PRO A 104 -5.25 25.40 8.18
CA PRO A 104 -4.28 26.21 8.92
C PRO A 104 -4.00 25.65 10.31
N THR A 105 -5.01 25.12 11.01
CA THR A 105 -4.87 24.78 12.43
C THR A 105 -4.66 23.30 12.68
N VAL A 106 -3.86 22.98 13.72
CA VAL A 106 -3.65 21.58 14.17
C VAL A 106 -4.94 20.84 14.51
N LYS A 107 -6.03 21.55 14.86
CA LYS A 107 -7.31 20.94 15.23
C LYS A 107 -8.08 20.43 14.01
N ASP A 108 -7.84 21.01 12.85
CA ASP A 108 -8.55 20.66 11.61
C ASP A 108 -7.81 19.57 10.83
N ILE A 109 -6.49 19.46 11.03
CA ILE A 109 -5.64 18.47 10.34
C ILE A 109 -6.01 17.04 10.83
N PRO A 110 -6.48 16.14 9.94
CA PRO A 110 -6.93 14.80 10.32
C PRO A 110 -5.91 13.98 11.11
N PHE A 111 -4.62 14.13 10.78
CA PHE A 111 -3.52 13.46 11.47
C PHE A 111 -3.53 13.72 12.98
N PHE A 112 -3.81 14.95 13.42
CA PHE A 112 -3.84 15.31 14.84
C PHE A 112 -5.24 15.13 15.45
N ALA A 113 -6.29 15.53 14.72
CA ALA A 113 -7.66 15.59 15.21
C ALA A 113 -8.23 14.22 15.63
N LYS A 114 -7.80 13.15 14.96
CA LYS A 114 -8.28 11.78 15.18
C LYS A 114 -7.47 11.00 16.24
N GLN A 115 -6.48 11.62 16.86
CA GLN A 115 -5.69 11.00 17.92
C GLN A 115 -6.27 11.24 19.32
N LYS A 116 -6.02 10.30 20.23
CA LYS A 116 -6.32 10.44 21.66
C LYS A 116 -5.02 10.39 22.44
N LYS A 117 -4.40 11.55 22.69
CA LYS A 117 -3.13 11.62 23.41
C LYS A 117 -3.31 11.48 24.93
N ILE A 118 -2.73 10.43 25.52
CA ILE A 118 -2.60 10.21 26.96
C ILE A 118 -1.12 10.19 27.33
N VAL A 119 -0.36 9.33 26.65
CA VAL A 119 1.09 9.20 26.86
C VAL A 119 1.82 10.38 26.24
N LEU A 120 1.44 10.79 25.03
CA LEU A 120 2.07 11.91 24.32
C LEU A 120 1.42 13.26 24.63
N ARG A 121 0.65 13.38 25.72
CA ARG A 121 -0.17 14.56 26.03
C ARG A 121 0.62 15.88 26.12
N ASN A 122 1.87 15.82 26.58
CA ASN A 122 2.75 16.97 26.73
C ASN A 122 3.79 17.09 25.60
N VAL A 123 4.06 15.98 24.91
CA VAL A 123 5.11 15.89 23.89
C VAL A 123 4.74 16.80 22.71
N GLY A 124 5.63 17.74 22.38
CA GLY A 124 5.43 18.76 21.35
C GLY A 124 4.69 20.02 21.83
N LEU A 125 4.32 20.11 23.12
CA LEU A 125 3.68 21.27 23.73
C LEU A 125 4.55 21.99 24.76
N ILE A 126 5.39 21.25 25.49
CA ILE A 126 6.28 21.78 26.53
C ILE A 126 7.74 21.83 26.07
N ASP A 127 8.52 22.69 26.70
CA ASP A 127 9.98 22.67 26.72
C ASP A 127 10.46 21.51 27.61
N PRO A 128 11.03 20.42 27.05
CA PRO A 128 11.44 19.25 27.84
C PRO A 128 12.59 19.53 28.79
N HIS A 129 13.23 20.70 28.70
CA HIS A 129 14.35 21.11 29.55
C HIS A 129 13.92 21.93 30.76
N LYS A 130 12.61 22.18 30.94
CA LYS A 130 12.07 22.98 32.06
C LYS A 130 11.00 22.23 32.83
N ILE A 131 11.34 21.83 34.04
CA ILE A 131 10.44 21.14 34.96
C ILE A 131 9.17 21.95 35.28
N GLU A 132 9.26 23.28 35.28
CA GLU A 132 8.14 24.17 35.57
C GLU A 132 7.02 24.05 34.53
N GLU A 133 7.36 23.78 33.27
CA GLU A 133 6.35 23.55 32.24
C GLU A 133 5.66 22.21 32.48
N TYR A 134 6.38 21.15 32.86
CA TYR A 134 5.72 19.88 33.25
C TYR A 134 4.76 20.05 34.43
N ILE A 135 5.18 20.77 35.48
CA ILE A 135 4.34 21.07 36.66
C ILE A 135 3.11 21.89 36.27
N ALA A 136 3.25 22.85 35.35
CA ALA A 136 2.13 23.66 34.86
C ALA A 136 1.06 22.82 34.13
N PHE A 137 1.43 21.65 33.61
CA PHE A 137 0.53 20.67 33.00
C PHE A 137 0.24 19.47 33.94
N ASP A 138 -0.02 19.77 35.22
CA ASP A 138 -0.37 18.81 36.29
C ASP A 138 0.72 17.80 36.67
N GLY A 139 1.97 18.02 36.24
CA GLY A 139 3.10 17.15 36.56
C GLY A 139 3.38 17.05 38.06
N TYR A 140 3.75 15.86 38.53
CA TYR A 140 4.00 15.52 39.95
C TYR A 140 2.79 15.58 40.88
N PHE A 141 1.61 15.99 40.41
CA PHE A 141 0.40 15.98 41.23
C PHE A 141 -0.06 14.54 41.54
N ALA A 142 0.23 13.58 40.66
CA ALA A 142 -0.12 12.18 40.91
C ALA A 142 0.75 11.60 42.02
N LEU A 143 2.06 11.90 41.98
CA LEU A 143 2.99 11.53 43.05
C LEU A 143 2.61 12.18 44.39
N ALA A 144 2.29 13.48 44.38
CA ALA A 144 1.84 14.18 45.58
C ALA A 144 0.56 13.54 46.18
N LYS A 145 -0.42 13.19 45.34
CA LYS A 145 -1.64 12.49 45.76
C LYS A 145 -1.32 11.12 46.38
N VAL A 146 -0.44 10.35 45.74
CA VAL A 146 -0.03 9.02 46.22
C VAL A 146 0.62 9.12 47.60
N LEU A 147 1.61 10.00 47.76
CA LEU A 147 2.37 10.13 49.00
C LEU A 147 1.55 10.71 50.16
N SER A 148 0.56 11.56 49.87
CA SER A 148 -0.25 12.22 50.91
C SER A 148 -1.51 11.46 51.32
N SER A 149 -2.06 10.61 50.45
CA SER A 149 -3.44 10.11 50.64
C SER A 149 -3.68 8.64 50.30
N MET A 150 -2.71 7.92 49.71
CA MET A 150 -2.88 6.52 49.30
C MET A 150 -1.88 5.62 50.04
N LYS A 151 -2.30 4.40 50.39
CA LYS A 151 -1.35 3.36 50.82
C LYS A 151 -0.73 2.68 49.60
N PRO A 152 0.46 2.06 49.72
CA PRO A 152 1.07 1.31 48.61
C PRO A 152 0.12 0.29 47.97
N GLU A 153 -0.69 -0.41 48.79
CA GLU A 153 -1.68 -1.37 48.30
C GLU A 153 -2.80 -0.71 47.47
N ASP A 154 -3.25 0.49 47.85
CA ASP A 154 -4.29 1.23 47.14
C ASP A 154 -3.81 1.63 45.73
N VAL A 155 -2.53 2.01 45.61
CA VAL A 155 -1.90 2.32 44.31
C VAL A 155 -1.88 1.07 43.42
N ILE A 156 -1.47 -0.08 43.97
CA ILE A 156 -1.48 -1.35 43.22
C ILE A 156 -2.91 -1.71 42.80
N GLN A 157 -3.90 -1.55 43.68
CA GLN A 157 -5.30 -1.81 43.35
C GLN A 157 -5.81 -0.89 42.25
N GLU A 158 -5.46 0.40 42.26
CA GLU A 158 -5.90 1.36 41.25
C GLU A 158 -5.31 1.01 39.87
N ILE A 159 -4.01 0.69 39.80
CA ILE A 159 -3.37 0.23 38.55
C ILE A 159 -3.90 -1.14 38.09
N MET A 160 -4.28 -2.01 39.02
CA MET A 160 -4.91 -3.28 38.66
C MET A 160 -6.34 -3.09 38.15
N LYS A 161 -7.12 -2.18 38.76
CA LYS A 161 -8.48 -1.84 38.36
C LYS A 161 -8.53 -1.18 36.98
N SER A 162 -7.53 -0.37 36.64
CA SER A 162 -7.44 0.28 35.32
C SER A 162 -7.28 -0.73 34.18
N GLY A 163 -6.81 -1.94 34.48
CA GLY A 163 -6.54 -2.97 33.48
C GLY A 163 -5.33 -2.66 32.60
N LEU A 164 -4.46 -1.73 33.00
CA LEU A 164 -3.23 -1.41 32.24
C LEU A 164 -2.42 -2.69 31.97
N ARG A 165 -2.06 -2.87 30.70
CA ARG A 165 -1.21 -3.96 30.21
C ARG A 165 0.12 -3.40 29.74
N GLY A 166 1.21 -4.12 30.00
CA GLY A 166 2.56 -3.73 29.62
C GLY A 166 2.67 -3.41 28.13
N ARG A 167 3.18 -2.21 27.82
CA ARG A 167 3.20 -1.65 26.46
C ARG A 167 4.41 -2.04 25.62
N GLY A 168 5.41 -2.70 26.19
CA GLY A 168 6.57 -3.25 25.47
C GLY A 168 6.32 -4.54 24.69
N GLY A 169 5.06 -4.84 24.31
CA GLY A 169 4.72 -5.95 23.40
C GLY A 169 3.92 -7.10 24.00
N ALA A 170 4.37 -7.70 25.11
CA ALA A 170 3.75 -8.93 25.65
C ALA A 170 2.36 -8.74 26.29
N GLY A 171 1.98 -7.50 26.63
CA GLY A 171 0.66 -7.20 27.18
C GLY A 171 0.36 -7.85 28.54
N PHE A 172 1.37 -8.09 29.39
CA PHE A 172 1.12 -8.64 30.73
C PHE A 172 0.41 -7.62 31.64
N PRO A 173 -0.58 -8.00 32.48
CA PRO A 173 -1.28 -7.06 33.37
C PRO A 173 -0.33 -6.37 34.36
N THR A 174 -0.20 -5.05 34.26
CA THR A 174 0.79 -4.26 35.01
C THR A 174 0.53 -4.32 36.51
N GLY A 175 -0.72 -4.13 36.95
CA GLY A 175 -1.06 -4.18 38.38
C GLY A 175 -0.78 -5.54 39.04
N LEU A 176 -0.94 -6.64 38.27
CA LEU A 176 -0.59 -7.98 38.76
C LEU A 176 0.93 -8.14 38.92
N LYS A 177 1.71 -7.60 37.97
CA LYS A 177 3.18 -7.58 38.06
C LYS A 177 3.64 -6.80 39.30
N TRP A 178 3.03 -5.65 39.57
CA TRP A 178 3.32 -4.84 40.76
C TRP A 178 2.99 -5.59 42.04
N LYS A 179 1.82 -6.24 42.09
CA LYS A 179 1.41 -7.09 43.23
C LYS A 179 2.40 -8.21 43.50
N PHE A 180 2.84 -8.94 42.47
CA PHE A 180 3.81 -10.02 42.63
C PHE A 180 5.17 -9.53 43.16
N THR A 181 5.68 -8.42 42.65
CA THR A 181 6.93 -7.83 43.15
C THR A 181 6.79 -7.30 44.57
N ALA A 182 5.66 -6.66 44.90
CA ALA A 182 5.38 -6.16 46.24
C ALA A 182 5.32 -7.30 47.27
N GLN A 183 4.71 -8.44 46.91
CA GLN A 183 4.56 -9.61 47.78
C GLN A 183 5.81 -10.52 47.86
N ALA A 184 6.80 -10.30 46.99
CA ALA A 184 8.02 -11.11 46.98
C ALA A 184 8.84 -10.88 48.26
N LYS A 185 9.44 -11.96 48.77
CA LYS A 185 10.28 -11.92 49.99
C LYS A 185 11.58 -11.17 49.74
N GLY A 186 11.90 -10.22 50.60
CA GLY A 186 13.16 -9.48 50.60
C GLY A 186 12.95 -8.01 50.95
N ASP A 187 13.86 -7.46 51.75
CA ASP A 187 13.78 -6.06 52.23
C ASP A 187 14.25 -5.05 51.18
N VAL A 188 15.02 -5.52 50.19
CA VAL A 188 15.52 -4.70 49.07
C VAL A 188 14.81 -5.13 47.80
N LYS A 189 14.24 -4.15 47.10
CA LYS A 189 13.57 -4.30 45.80
C LYS A 189 14.05 -3.22 44.84
N TYR A 190 13.87 -3.44 43.55
CA TYR A 190 14.25 -2.49 42.50
C TYR A 190 13.11 -2.21 41.54
N VAL A 191 13.07 -0.98 41.02
CA VAL A 191 12.29 -0.60 39.85
C VAL A 191 13.24 -0.50 38.65
N ALA A 192 12.85 -1.03 37.50
CA ALA A 192 13.60 -0.90 36.28
C ALA A 192 12.69 -0.43 35.14
N CYS A 193 13.25 0.37 34.23
CA CYS A 193 12.61 0.80 33.00
C CYS A 193 13.39 0.28 31.79
N ASN A 194 12.67 -0.38 30.88
CA ASN A 194 13.18 -0.78 29.59
C ASN A 194 12.92 0.31 28.56
N ALA A 195 13.98 1.00 28.14
CA ALA A 195 14.02 1.98 27.06
C ALA A 195 15.05 1.60 25.98
N ASP A 196 15.23 0.28 25.74
CA ASP A 196 16.15 -0.21 24.72
C ASP A 196 15.57 -0.08 23.30
N GLU A 197 14.24 0.08 23.16
CA GLU A 197 13.46 0.31 21.91
C GLU A 197 14.21 -0.12 20.63
N GLY A 198 14.51 -1.42 20.55
CA GLY A 198 15.38 -1.98 19.51
C GLY A 198 14.72 -2.13 18.15
N ASP A 199 13.39 -2.11 18.10
CA ASP A 199 12.61 -2.43 16.90
C ASP A 199 12.85 -1.40 15.78
N PRO A 200 13.23 -1.83 14.56
CA PRO A 200 13.36 -0.92 13.43
C PRO A 200 12.05 -0.17 13.18
N GLY A 201 12.16 1.16 13.05
CA GLY A 201 11.01 2.04 12.83
C GLY A 201 10.23 2.43 14.10
N ALA A 202 10.58 1.91 15.28
CA ALA A 202 10.01 2.35 16.56
C ALA A 202 10.85 3.50 17.17
N TYR A 203 10.17 4.53 17.67
CA TYR A 203 10.78 5.70 18.31
C TYR A 203 9.81 6.43 19.25
N MET A 204 8.82 5.73 19.79
CA MET A 204 7.82 6.28 20.70
C MET A 204 8.38 6.42 22.12
N ASP A 205 9.11 5.43 22.62
CA ASP A 205 9.75 5.50 23.94
C ASP A 205 10.81 6.61 23.93
N ARG A 206 11.61 6.66 22.86
CA ARG A 206 12.52 7.77 22.57
C ARG A 206 11.83 9.12 22.68
N SER A 207 10.69 9.28 21.99
CA SER A 207 9.99 10.57 21.93
C SER A 207 9.40 11.00 23.27
N ILE A 208 9.00 10.05 24.12
CA ILE A 208 8.57 10.33 25.50
C ILE A 208 9.76 10.83 26.32
N ILE A 209 10.91 10.14 26.29
CA ILE A 209 12.08 10.55 27.08
C ILE A 209 12.66 11.88 26.58
N GLU A 210 12.70 12.09 25.27
CA GLU A 210 13.21 13.32 24.68
C GLU A 210 12.27 14.51 24.91
N GLY A 211 10.95 14.30 24.90
CA GLY A 211 9.94 15.36 24.91
C GLY A 211 9.16 15.56 26.22
N ASP A 212 9.13 14.58 27.11
CA ASP A 212 8.47 14.63 28.43
C ASP A 212 9.17 13.67 29.43
N PRO A 213 10.47 13.87 29.75
CA PRO A 213 11.22 12.95 30.61
C PRO A 213 10.65 12.85 32.03
N HIS A 214 10.03 13.92 32.54
CA HIS A 214 9.47 13.95 33.89
C HIS A 214 8.29 12.99 34.07
N THR A 215 7.51 12.71 33.02
CA THR A 215 6.42 11.71 33.11
C THR A 215 6.92 10.29 33.36
N LEU A 216 8.13 9.96 32.93
CA LEU A 216 8.77 8.68 33.24
C LEU A 216 9.23 8.66 34.70
N ILE A 217 9.89 9.73 35.16
CA ILE A 217 10.37 9.86 36.54
C ILE A 217 9.21 9.73 37.53
N GLU A 218 8.12 10.46 37.31
CA GLU A 218 6.94 10.42 38.16
C GLU A 218 6.32 9.02 38.22
N GLY A 219 6.13 8.38 37.05
CA GLY A 219 5.57 7.03 36.98
C GLY A 219 6.44 5.97 37.69
N MET A 220 7.77 6.09 37.60
CA MET A 220 8.70 5.19 38.29
C MET A 220 8.74 5.44 39.80
N ALA A 221 8.66 6.70 40.26
CA ALA A 221 8.60 7.03 41.68
C ALA A 221 7.32 6.47 42.33
N ILE A 222 6.16 6.61 41.66
CA ILE A 222 4.90 6.00 42.12
C ILE A 222 5.02 4.48 42.20
N ALA A 223 5.64 3.85 41.20
CA ALA A 223 5.87 2.40 41.21
C ALA A 223 6.82 1.98 42.35
N GLY A 224 7.87 2.76 42.61
CA GLY A 224 8.80 2.56 43.73
C GLY A 224 8.09 2.60 45.07
N TYR A 225 7.26 3.61 45.30
CA TYR A 225 6.42 3.72 46.49
C TYR A 225 5.50 2.50 46.65
N ALA A 226 4.81 2.12 45.58
CA ALA A 226 3.83 1.03 45.60
C ALA A 226 4.44 -0.34 45.94
N ILE A 227 5.66 -0.64 45.49
CA ILE A 227 6.30 -1.94 45.77
C ILE A 227 7.22 -1.94 47.00
N GLY A 228 7.55 -0.75 47.54
CA GLY A 228 8.55 -0.56 48.60
C GLY A 228 9.98 -0.65 48.08
N SER A 229 10.30 0.11 47.03
CA SER A 229 11.64 0.21 46.43
C SER A 229 12.13 1.65 46.47
N ASN A 230 13.35 1.87 46.97
CA ASN A 230 13.99 3.19 47.02
C ASN A 230 14.97 3.45 45.86
N GLN A 231 15.12 2.48 44.94
CA GLN A 231 16.07 2.58 43.83
C GLN A 231 15.45 2.16 42.50
N GLY A 232 15.67 2.99 41.48
CA GLY A 232 15.26 2.78 40.10
C GLY A 232 16.45 2.74 39.13
N TYR A 233 16.31 2.02 38.02
CA TYR A 233 17.24 2.04 36.89
C TYR A 233 16.50 2.26 35.57
N VAL A 234 16.94 3.22 34.75
CA VAL A 234 16.46 3.37 33.37
C VAL A 234 17.53 2.86 32.42
N TYR A 235 17.25 1.76 31.73
CA TYR A 235 18.16 1.22 30.72
C TYR A 235 17.80 1.80 29.36
N ILE A 236 18.68 2.66 28.82
CA ILE A 236 18.49 3.36 27.54
C ILE A 236 19.55 2.85 26.56
N ARG A 237 19.15 2.56 25.33
CA ARG A 237 20.09 2.16 24.27
C ARG A 237 21.12 3.27 23.97
N ALA A 238 22.32 2.88 23.51
CA ALA A 238 23.40 3.83 23.23
C ALA A 238 23.09 4.80 22.08
N GLU A 239 22.18 4.41 21.18
CA GLU A 239 21.82 5.14 19.97
C GLU A 239 20.89 6.34 20.24
N TYR A 240 20.45 6.54 21.49
CA TYR A 240 19.61 7.67 21.90
C TYR A 240 20.35 8.66 22.84
N PRO A 241 21.40 9.35 22.37
CA PRO A 241 22.18 10.26 23.21
C PRO A 241 21.35 11.42 23.76
N MET A 242 20.42 11.97 22.96
CA MET A 242 19.55 13.07 23.39
C MET A 242 18.57 12.64 24.50
N ALA A 243 18.05 11.41 24.44
CA ALA A 243 17.21 10.87 25.50
C ALA A 243 17.98 10.72 26.82
N VAL A 244 19.24 10.27 26.77
CA VAL A 244 20.13 10.17 27.94
C VAL A 244 20.39 11.56 28.55
N GLU A 245 20.72 12.55 27.72
CA GLU A 245 20.99 13.92 28.19
C GLU A 245 19.74 14.56 28.82
N ASN A 246 18.60 14.50 28.13
CA ASN A 246 17.36 15.10 28.62
C ASN A 246 16.88 14.44 29.92
N LEU A 247 16.96 13.11 30.03
CA LEU A 247 16.59 12.42 31.25
C LEU A 247 17.56 12.73 32.40
N ALA A 248 18.87 12.81 32.14
CA ALA A 248 19.85 13.17 33.17
C ALA A 248 19.56 14.55 33.76
N ARG A 249 19.25 15.52 32.89
CA ARG A 249 18.84 16.87 33.29
C ARG A 249 17.54 16.86 34.11
N ALA A 250 16.54 16.10 33.67
CA ALA A 250 15.26 15.98 34.37
C ALA A 250 15.41 15.32 35.75
N ILE A 251 16.30 14.34 35.89
CA ILE A 251 16.64 13.71 37.19
C ILE A 251 17.26 14.74 38.14
N GLU A 252 18.20 15.56 37.64
CA GLU A 252 18.83 16.62 38.44
C GLU A 252 17.81 17.68 38.88
N GLN A 253 16.93 18.12 37.97
CA GLN A 253 15.85 19.06 38.28
C GLN A 253 14.86 18.48 39.31
N ALA A 254 14.45 17.22 39.16
CA ALA A 254 13.56 16.58 40.11
C ALA A 254 14.19 16.48 41.51
N LYS A 255 15.50 16.20 41.59
CA LYS A 255 16.25 16.19 42.87
C LYS A 255 16.32 17.58 43.50
N SER A 256 16.61 18.62 42.72
CA SER A 256 16.73 19.99 43.26
C SER A 256 15.40 20.55 43.77
N TYR A 257 14.28 20.10 43.20
CA TYR A 257 12.93 20.44 43.63
C TYR A 257 12.39 19.55 44.78
N GLY A 258 13.16 18.56 45.26
CA GLY A 258 12.70 17.62 46.30
C GLY A 258 11.60 16.65 45.83
N LEU A 259 11.54 16.40 44.52
CA LEU A 259 10.59 15.50 43.85
C LEU A 259 11.19 14.10 43.55
N LEU A 260 12.49 13.94 43.82
CA LEU A 260 13.28 12.72 43.70
C LEU A 260 14.44 12.79 44.71
N GLY A 261 14.98 11.66 45.16
CA GLY A 261 16.04 11.61 46.17
C GLY A 261 15.54 11.19 47.54
N GLU A 262 16.02 11.85 48.59
CA GLU A 262 15.63 11.59 49.98
C GLU A 262 14.42 12.44 50.39
N ASP A 263 13.57 11.87 51.24
CA ASP A 263 12.39 12.49 51.85
C ASP A 263 11.53 13.29 50.85
N ILE A 264 11.09 12.61 49.78
CA ILE A 264 10.37 13.24 48.67
C ILE A 264 9.12 13.94 49.21
N MET A 265 9.02 15.26 48.95
CA MET A 265 7.95 16.14 49.47
C MET A 265 7.75 16.09 51.00
N GLY A 266 8.74 15.68 51.79
CA GLY A 266 8.60 15.51 53.24
C GLY A 266 7.73 14.31 53.67
N SER A 267 7.59 13.31 52.79
CA SER A 267 6.70 12.16 52.99
C SER A 267 7.32 11.00 53.78
N GLY A 268 8.63 11.03 54.03
CA GLY A 268 9.42 9.92 54.57
C GLY A 268 9.73 8.81 53.55
N PHE A 269 9.43 9.02 52.27
CA PHE A 269 9.75 8.07 51.19
C PHE A 269 10.92 8.58 50.33
N ASP A 270 11.91 7.71 50.15
CA ASP A 270 13.09 7.98 49.32
C ASP A 270 12.97 7.24 47.98
N PHE A 271 13.39 7.87 46.88
CA PHE A 271 13.53 7.18 45.60
C PHE A 271 14.64 7.81 44.76
N ASN A 272 15.65 7.00 44.41
CA ASN A 272 16.75 7.39 43.53
C ASN A 272 16.61 6.75 42.15
N LEU A 273 17.11 7.42 41.11
CA LEU A 273 17.06 6.95 39.73
C LEU A 273 18.44 7.07 39.07
N ASP A 274 18.91 5.96 38.50
CA ASP A 274 20.16 5.91 37.74
C ASP A 274 19.91 5.56 36.28
N ILE A 275 20.68 6.16 35.37
CA ILE A 275 20.67 5.83 33.95
C ILE A 275 21.73 4.75 33.68
N ARG A 276 21.35 3.72 32.93
CA ARG A 276 22.24 2.69 32.40
C ARG A 276 22.19 2.76 30.88
N VAL A 277 23.32 3.08 30.26
CA VAL A 277 23.43 3.13 28.81
C VAL A 277 23.79 1.74 28.29
N GLY A 278 23.02 1.24 27.32
CA GLY A 278 23.24 -0.04 26.66
C GLY A 278 24.47 -0.05 25.76
N ALA A 279 24.71 -1.18 25.10
CA ALA A 279 25.87 -1.41 24.24
C ALA A 279 25.51 -1.85 22.81
N GLY A 280 24.31 -1.48 22.33
CA GLY A 280 23.86 -1.74 20.95
C GLY A 280 23.47 -3.19 20.67
N ALA A 281 22.78 -3.86 21.60
CA ALA A 281 22.34 -5.25 21.42
C ALA A 281 20.82 -5.34 21.58
N PHE A 282 20.08 -5.64 20.50
CA PHE A 282 18.61 -5.70 20.50
C PHE A 282 18.05 -6.71 21.50
N VAL A 283 18.77 -7.83 21.71
CA VAL A 283 18.35 -8.85 22.68
C VAL A 283 18.28 -8.31 24.12
N CYS A 284 18.97 -7.22 24.44
CA CYS A 284 18.84 -6.54 25.73
C CYS A 284 17.48 -5.87 25.94
N GLY A 285 16.63 -5.79 24.92
CA GLY A 285 15.21 -5.49 25.09
C GLY A 285 14.43 -6.62 25.78
N GLU A 286 14.94 -7.86 25.79
CA GLU A 286 14.36 -8.95 26.58
C GLU A 286 14.63 -8.72 28.07
N GLU A 287 13.59 -8.87 28.87
CA GLU A 287 13.59 -8.53 30.30
C GLU A 287 14.80 -9.08 31.08
N THR A 288 15.15 -10.36 30.96
CA THR A 288 16.27 -10.93 31.75
C THR A 288 17.65 -10.62 31.17
N ALA A 289 17.75 -10.44 29.86
CA ALA A 289 18.96 -9.95 29.20
C ALA A 289 19.26 -8.50 29.60
N LEU A 290 18.23 -7.64 29.67
CA LEU A 290 18.32 -6.27 30.15
C LEU A 290 18.91 -6.21 31.56
N LEU A 291 18.34 -6.99 32.48
CA LEU A 291 18.81 -7.03 33.87
C LEU A 291 20.25 -7.56 33.95
N ALA A 292 20.63 -8.53 33.12
CA ALA A 292 22.01 -9.00 33.05
C ALA A 292 22.97 -7.89 32.58
N SER A 293 22.56 -7.07 31.61
CA SER A 293 23.35 -5.93 31.14
C SER A 293 23.52 -4.85 32.21
N ILE A 294 22.46 -4.50 32.94
CA ILE A 294 22.54 -3.59 34.11
C ILE A 294 23.56 -4.11 35.15
N GLU A 295 23.59 -5.41 35.39
CA GLU A 295 24.54 -6.07 36.30
C GLU A 295 25.99 -6.12 35.77
N GLY A 296 26.27 -5.59 34.57
CA GLY A 296 27.58 -5.62 33.94
C GLY A 296 27.94 -6.96 33.29
N ARG A 297 26.94 -7.83 33.05
CA ARG A 297 27.11 -9.12 32.37
C ARG A 297 26.70 -9.03 30.90
N ARG A 298 27.04 -10.06 30.13
CA ARG A 298 26.52 -10.21 28.76
C ARG A 298 24.98 -10.32 28.80
N GLY A 299 24.31 -9.63 27.88
CA GLY A 299 22.85 -9.61 27.73
C GLY A 299 22.26 -10.92 27.22
N GLU A 300 22.42 -12.00 27.99
CA GLU A 300 21.86 -13.31 27.64
C GLU A 300 20.58 -13.59 28.44
N PRO A 301 19.47 -13.94 27.77
CA PRO A 301 18.24 -14.35 28.46
C PRO A 301 18.46 -15.54 29.41
N ARG A 302 17.73 -15.54 30.52
CA ARG A 302 17.74 -16.60 31.53
C ARG A 302 16.45 -17.43 31.45
N PRO A 303 16.50 -18.75 31.67
CA PRO A 303 15.29 -19.57 31.80
C PRO A 303 14.39 -19.02 32.91
N LYS A 304 13.08 -19.00 32.67
CA LYS A 304 12.04 -18.64 33.65
C LYS A 304 11.25 -19.94 33.98
N PRO A 305 11.01 -20.27 35.26
CA PRO A 305 11.37 -19.56 36.49
C PRO A 305 12.87 -19.63 36.87
N PRO A 306 13.36 -18.71 37.75
CA PRO A 306 12.60 -17.68 38.47
C PRO A 306 12.27 -16.44 37.62
N PHE A 307 11.10 -15.82 37.87
CA PHE A 307 10.72 -14.56 37.22
C PHE A 307 11.35 -13.35 37.92
N PRO A 308 11.63 -12.25 37.21
CA PRO A 308 12.27 -11.06 37.79
C PRO A 308 11.50 -10.41 38.94
N ALA A 309 10.17 -10.49 38.92
CA ALA A 309 9.32 -10.05 40.03
C ALA A 309 9.67 -10.76 41.36
N ASN A 310 10.27 -11.95 41.31
CA ASN A 310 10.77 -12.68 42.48
C ASN A 310 12.28 -12.58 42.62
N GLN A 311 13.04 -12.76 41.54
CA GLN A 311 14.50 -12.70 41.51
C GLN A 311 14.98 -12.07 40.19
N GLY A 312 15.23 -10.77 40.23
CA GLY A 312 15.73 -9.95 39.12
C GLY A 312 17.16 -9.46 39.38
N LEU A 313 17.34 -8.13 39.45
CA LEU A 313 18.63 -7.48 39.66
C LEU A 313 19.28 -7.95 40.96
N TRP A 314 20.50 -8.48 40.83
CA TRP A 314 21.29 -9.00 41.94
C TRP A 314 20.51 -10.03 42.80
N GLY A 315 19.61 -10.77 42.16
CA GLY A 315 18.76 -11.77 42.82
C GLY A 315 17.65 -11.20 43.69
N LYS A 316 17.37 -9.89 43.62
CA LYS A 316 16.30 -9.22 44.38
C LYS A 316 15.02 -9.04 43.57
N PRO A 317 13.83 -8.98 44.20
CA PRO A 317 12.60 -8.68 43.49
C PRO A 317 12.71 -7.39 42.67
N THR A 318 12.44 -7.47 41.37
CA THR A 318 12.60 -6.34 40.45
C THR A 318 11.34 -6.15 39.61
N LEU A 319 10.77 -4.95 39.67
CA LEU A 319 9.69 -4.53 38.80
C LEU A 319 10.27 -3.90 37.54
N LEU A 320 10.30 -4.64 36.43
CA LEU A 320 10.63 -4.09 35.11
C LEU A 320 9.35 -3.72 34.34
N SER A 321 9.25 -2.49 33.83
CA SER A 321 8.23 -2.09 32.86
C SER A 321 8.83 -1.26 31.74
N ASN A 322 8.09 -1.09 30.64
CA ASN A 322 8.49 -0.26 29.50
C ASN A 322 8.14 1.22 29.74
N VAL A 323 8.80 2.14 29.03
CA VAL A 323 8.62 3.61 29.15
C VAL A 323 7.15 4.02 29.01
N GLU A 324 6.49 3.63 27.91
CA GLU A 324 5.06 3.91 27.68
C GLU A 324 4.17 3.38 28.81
N THR A 325 4.56 2.27 29.46
CA THR A 325 3.81 1.72 30.60
C THR A 325 3.87 2.65 31.81
N TYR A 326 5.05 3.21 32.13
CA TYR A 326 5.19 4.17 33.23
C TYR A 326 4.52 5.51 32.92
N ALA A 327 4.57 5.97 31.68
CA ALA A 327 3.94 7.22 31.26
C ALA A 327 2.41 7.23 31.41
N ASN A 328 1.77 6.05 31.46
CA ASN A 328 0.34 5.91 31.74
C ASN A 328 -0.02 6.03 33.24
N VAL A 329 0.93 5.84 34.16
CA VAL A 329 0.66 5.73 35.61
C VAL A 329 0.09 7.02 36.18
N ALA A 330 0.75 8.17 35.97
CA ALA A 330 0.31 9.44 36.53
C ALA A 330 -1.11 9.85 36.04
N PRO A 331 -1.43 9.79 34.74
CA PRO A 331 -2.80 10.02 34.27
C PRO A 331 -3.86 9.11 34.91
N ILE A 332 -3.56 7.81 35.08
CA ILE A 332 -4.47 6.85 35.73
C ILE A 332 -4.74 7.26 37.18
N ILE A 333 -3.71 7.63 37.94
CA ILE A 333 -3.85 8.02 39.35
C ILE A 333 -4.65 9.32 39.51
N LEU A 334 -4.44 10.30 38.62
CA LEU A 334 -5.15 11.58 38.67
C LEU A 334 -6.63 11.45 38.29
N LYS A 335 -6.93 10.76 37.20
CA LYS A 335 -8.28 10.68 36.61
C LYS A 335 -9.09 9.45 37.03
N GLY A 336 -8.42 8.45 37.61
CA GLY A 336 -9.01 7.21 38.08
C GLY A 336 -8.98 6.07 37.04
N ALA A 337 -9.02 4.84 37.55
CA ALA A 337 -9.02 3.60 36.79
C ALA A 337 -10.23 3.48 35.85
N ASP A 338 -11.41 3.94 36.28
CA ASP A 338 -12.63 3.86 35.47
C ASP A 338 -12.55 4.77 34.24
N TRP A 339 -11.90 5.94 34.36
CA TRP A 339 -11.63 6.81 33.22
C TRP A 339 -10.73 6.10 32.20
N PHE A 340 -9.64 5.47 32.65
CA PHE A 340 -8.72 4.77 31.75
C PHE A 340 -9.40 3.58 31.05
N LYS A 341 -10.21 2.81 31.81
CA LYS A 341 -10.95 1.66 31.29
C LYS A 341 -12.07 2.02 30.32
N SER A 342 -12.57 3.26 30.36
CA SER A 342 -13.55 3.77 29.39
C SER A 342 -12.96 4.01 27.98
N ILE A 343 -11.63 3.92 27.84
CA ILE A 343 -10.91 4.15 26.59
C ILE A 343 -10.37 2.79 26.12
N GLY A 344 -10.47 2.51 24.82
CA GLY A 344 -10.01 1.25 24.24
C GLY A 344 -11.05 0.13 24.33
N THR A 345 -10.61 -1.13 24.21
CA THR A 345 -11.50 -2.30 24.30
C THR A 345 -11.59 -2.83 25.73
N GLU A 346 -12.61 -3.67 26.02
CA GLU A 346 -12.81 -4.25 27.35
C GLU A 346 -11.58 -5.02 27.87
N LYS A 347 -10.87 -5.72 26.98
CA LYS A 347 -9.68 -6.54 27.29
C LYS A 347 -8.36 -5.78 27.14
N SER A 348 -8.38 -4.66 26.43
CA SER A 348 -7.21 -3.83 26.15
C SER A 348 -7.56 -2.36 26.40
N PRO A 349 -7.66 -1.92 27.67
CA PRO A 349 -7.99 -0.53 27.98
C PRO A 349 -6.82 0.42 27.71
N GLY A 350 -7.17 1.70 27.55
CA GLY A 350 -6.29 2.81 27.27
C GLY A 350 -5.95 2.99 25.79
N THR A 351 -4.85 3.70 25.56
CA THR A 351 -4.32 4.01 24.23
C THR A 351 -3.04 3.21 23.95
N LYS A 352 -2.63 3.24 22.68
CA LYS A 352 -1.34 2.78 22.19
C LYS A 352 -0.76 3.83 21.26
N VAL A 353 0.54 4.10 21.42
CA VAL A 353 1.29 4.90 20.45
C VAL A 353 1.82 3.97 19.35
N PHE A 354 1.65 4.37 18.10
CA PHE A 354 2.24 3.70 16.94
C PHE A 354 3.25 4.62 16.26
N ALA A 355 4.39 4.06 15.86
CA ALA A 355 5.30 4.68 14.93
C ALA A 355 4.93 4.24 13.51
N LEU A 356 4.17 5.07 12.82
CA LEU A 356 3.66 4.83 11.48
C LEU A 356 4.74 5.16 10.44
N ALA A 357 5.17 4.15 9.69
CA ALA A 357 6.24 4.23 8.70
C ALA A 357 5.93 3.41 7.44
N GLY A 358 6.82 3.46 6.44
CA GLY A 358 6.65 2.75 5.16
C GLY A 358 5.88 3.57 4.13
N ASN A 359 5.12 2.90 3.25
CA ASN A 359 4.48 3.48 2.07
C ASN A 359 3.13 4.15 2.40
N VAL A 360 3.15 5.10 3.33
CA VAL A 360 2.00 5.89 3.80
C VAL A 360 2.32 7.40 3.73
N ARG A 361 1.35 8.24 3.37
CA ARG A 361 1.60 9.67 3.10
C ARG A 361 2.09 10.43 4.33
N ASN A 362 1.39 10.27 5.44
CA ASN A 362 1.70 10.94 6.71
C ASN A 362 2.39 9.96 7.66
N THR A 363 3.73 9.88 7.60
CA THR A 363 4.52 9.11 8.57
C THR A 363 4.75 9.90 9.86
N GLY A 364 4.82 9.19 11.00
CA GLY A 364 4.89 9.85 12.30
C GLY A 364 4.47 9.03 13.51
N LEU A 365 4.29 9.71 14.65
CA LEU A 365 3.70 9.14 15.86
C LEU A 365 2.19 9.34 15.90
N VAL A 366 1.48 8.25 16.17
CA VAL A 366 0.01 8.21 16.20
C VAL A 366 -0.44 7.54 17.50
N GLU A 367 -1.06 8.30 18.41
CA GLU A 367 -1.66 7.74 19.62
C GLU A 367 -3.16 7.56 19.47
N VAL A 368 -3.61 6.31 19.49
CA VAL A 368 -5.04 5.95 19.30
C VAL A 368 -5.54 5.04 20.43
N PRO A 369 -6.85 5.05 20.71
CA PRO A 369 -7.47 4.05 21.58
C PRO A 369 -7.16 2.64 21.07
N MET A 370 -6.87 1.71 21.98
CA MET A 370 -6.74 0.29 21.66
C MET A 370 -8.00 -0.23 20.96
N GLY A 371 -7.82 -1.04 19.91
CA GLY A 371 -8.92 -1.54 19.09
C GLY A 371 -9.39 -0.61 17.97
N THR A 372 -8.74 0.53 17.76
CA THR A 372 -8.94 1.34 16.54
C THR A 372 -8.64 0.46 15.31
N PRO A 373 -9.51 0.43 14.28
CA PRO A 373 -9.27 -0.38 13.09
C PRO A 373 -7.99 0.02 12.35
N LEU A 374 -7.23 -0.97 11.87
CA LEU A 374 -5.97 -0.73 11.15
C LEU A 374 -6.15 0.23 9.95
N GLY A 375 -7.20 0.03 9.17
CA GLY A 375 -7.50 0.84 7.99
C GLY A 375 -7.82 2.30 8.32
N ASP A 376 -8.38 2.58 9.49
CA ASP A 376 -8.58 3.96 9.96
C ASP A 376 -7.24 4.61 10.30
N ILE A 377 -6.32 3.88 10.97
CA ILE A 377 -4.97 4.39 11.25
C ILE A 377 -4.25 4.76 9.93
N ILE A 378 -4.35 3.91 8.91
CA ILE A 378 -3.64 4.12 7.63
C ILE A 378 -4.29 5.21 6.78
N HIS A 379 -5.59 5.12 6.54
CA HIS A 379 -6.27 5.98 5.56
C HIS A 379 -6.76 7.30 6.16
N ASP A 380 -7.19 7.30 7.42
CA ASP A 380 -7.80 8.48 8.04
C ASP A 380 -6.78 9.35 8.79
N ILE A 381 -5.81 8.73 9.46
CA ILE A 381 -4.73 9.44 10.17
C ILE A 381 -3.49 9.53 9.27
N GLY A 382 -3.06 8.39 8.70
CA GLY A 382 -1.93 8.30 7.79
C GLY A 382 -2.13 8.95 6.41
N GLY A 383 -3.36 9.39 6.09
CA GLY A 383 -3.67 10.06 4.82
C GLY A 383 -3.66 9.14 3.59
N GLY A 384 -3.61 7.82 3.79
CA GLY A 384 -3.60 6.83 2.72
C GLY A 384 -2.21 6.50 2.18
N MET A 385 -2.18 5.76 1.07
CA MET A 385 -0.94 5.24 0.48
C MET A 385 -0.22 6.30 -0.35
N VAL A 386 1.12 6.19 -0.39
CA VAL A 386 1.95 7.01 -1.29
C VAL A 386 1.57 6.71 -2.75
N ASP A 387 1.50 7.77 -3.58
CA ASP A 387 1.10 7.70 -4.99
C ASP A 387 -0.23 6.98 -5.27
N ASP A 388 -1.12 6.88 -4.26
CA ASP A 388 -2.38 6.13 -4.32
C ASP A 388 -2.20 4.66 -4.76
N LYS A 389 -1.05 4.07 -4.46
CA LYS A 389 -0.80 2.64 -4.74
C LYS A 389 -1.68 1.76 -3.85
N PRO A 390 -2.11 0.58 -4.34
CA PRO A 390 -2.82 -0.39 -3.53
C PRO A 390 -2.03 -0.83 -2.28
N PHE A 391 -2.72 -0.81 -1.13
CA PHE A 391 -2.23 -1.41 0.10
C PHE A 391 -2.10 -2.92 -0.06
N LYS A 392 -0.94 -3.46 0.34
CA LYS A 392 -0.66 -4.89 0.30
C LYS A 392 -0.72 -5.52 1.69
N ALA A 393 0.03 -4.96 2.63
CA ALA A 393 0.14 -5.47 3.99
C ALA A 393 0.64 -4.39 4.95
N ALA A 394 0.38 -4.58 6.24
CA ALA A 394 1.03 -3.86 7.31
C ALA A 394 1.80 -4.85 8.19
N GLN A 395 2.99 -4.47 8.63
CA GLN A 395 3.75 -5.24 9.60
C GLN A 395 3.67 -4.56 10.96
N THR A 396 3.41 -5.36 11.98
CA THR A 396 3.35 -4.95 13.39
C THR A 396 4.26 -5.85 14.19
N GLY A 397 4.73 -5.40 15.36
CA GLY A 397 5.49 -6.27 16.25
C GLY A 397 7.01 -6.23 16.07
N GLY A 398 7.52 -5.24 15.33
CA GLY A 398 8.94 -5.14 15.02
C GLY A 398 9.42 -6.30 14.13
N PRO A 399 10.74 -6.53 14.02
CA PRO A 399 11.33 -7.44 13.02
C PRO A 399 10.99 -8.92 13.28
N SER A 400 10.42 -9.24 14.43
CA SER A 400 9.93 -10.58 14.75
C SER A 400 8.40 -10.72 14.70
N GLY A 401 7.71 -9.68 14.22
CA GLY A 401 6.26 -9.66 14.07
C GLY A 401 5.77 -10.19 12.72
N GLY A 402 4.45 -10.34 12.59
CA GLY A 402 3.80 -10.87 11.38
C GLY A 402 3.25 -9.78 10.47
N CYS A 403 2.73 -10.19 9.31
CA CYS A 403 2.07 -9.30 8.36
C CYS A 403 0.55 -9.43 8.43
N ILE A 404 -0.14 -8.29 8.40
CA ILE A 404 -1.59 -8.14 8.32
C ILE A 404 -1.94 -7.82 6.86
N PRO A 405 -2.68 -8.69 6.14
CA PRO A 405 -2.96 -8.49 4.72
C PRO A 405 -4.13 -7.52 4.48
N LYS A 406 -4.30 -7.08 3.23
CA LYS A 406 -5.35 -6.14 2.81
C LYS A 406 -6.80 -6.52 3.17
N ASN A 407 -7.11 -7.81 3.28
CA ASN A 407 -8.46 -8.27 3.65
C ASN A 407 -8.76 -8.12 5.15
N GLU A 408 -7.76 -7.79 5.97
CA GLU A 408 -7.86 -7.61 7.43
C GLU A 408 -7.76 -6.14 7.84
N LEU A 409 -8.02 -5.17 6.95
CA LEU A 409 -7.96 -3.74 7.27
C LEU A 409 -8.94 -3.31 8.37
N ASN A 410 -10.03 -4.06 8.61
CA ASN A 410 -10.97 -3.76 9.69
C ASN A 410 -10.55 -4.37 11.03
N VAL A 411 -9.42 -5.09 11.11
CA VAL A 411 -9.01 -5.71 12.37
C VAL A 411 -8.81 -4.63 13.43
N PRO A 412 -9.44 -4.76 14.62
CA PRO A 412 -9.16 -3.87 15.72
C PRO A 412 -7.72 -4.09 16.18
N VAL A 413 -6.92 -3.03 16.27
CA VAL A 413 -5.53 -3.13 16.70
C VAL A 413 -5.47 -3.23 18.22
N ASP A 414 -5.67 -4.43 18.74
CA ASP A 414 -5.54 -4.81 20.16
C ASP A 414 -4.72 -6.11 20.32
N PHE A 415 -4.38 -6.48 21.56
CA PHE A 415 -3.50 -7.62 21.79
C PHE A 415 -4.08 -8.94 21.29
N GLU A 416 -5.36 -9.19 21.55
CA GLU A 416 -6.03 -10.46 21.22
C GLU A 416 -6.11 -10.65 19.70
N SER A 417 -6.61 -9.63 19.00
CA SER A 417 -6.87 -9.70 17.55
C SER A 417 -5.59 -9.83 16.74
N LEU A 418 -4.52 -9.16 17.18
CA LEU A 418 -3.20 -9.29 16.53
C LEU A 418 -2.60 -10.70 16.70
N ILE A 419 -2.78 -11.33 17.87
CA ILE A 419 -2.31 -12.70 18.11
C ILE A 419 -3.07 -13.69 17.21
N GLU A 420 -4.37 -13.51 17.03
CA GLU A 420 -5.20 -14.36 16.15
C GLU A 420 -4.75 -14.31 14.68
N LEU A 421 -4.26 -13.16 14.22
CA LEU A 421 -3.67 -12.99 12.87
C LEU A 421 -2.20 -13.46 12.76
N GLY A 422 -1.64 -14.07 13.82
CA GLY A 422 -0.26 -14.55 13.82
C GLY A 422 0.81 -13.45 13.92
N THR A 423 0.42 -12.23 14.31
CA THR A 423 1.33 -11.13 14.61
C THR A 423 1.32 -10.78 16.11
N ILE A 424 1.96 -9.67 16.51
CA ILE A 424 2.01 -9.15 17.88
C ILE A 424 2.01 -7.62 17.85
N MET A 425 1.63 -7.00 18.97
CA MET A 425 1.72 -5.54 19.13
C MET A 425 3.18 -5.04 19.06
N GLY A 426 4.10 -5.76 19.70
CA GLY A 426 5.50 -5.34 19.88
C GLY A 426 5.64 -3.99 20.57
N SER A 427 6.74 -3.29 20.28
CA SER A 427 6.95 -1.93 20.77
C SER A 427 5.88 -0.97 20.28
N GLY A 428 5.35 -1.11 19.06
CA GLY A 428 4.39 -0.18 18.44
C GLY A 428 4.82 0.32 17.05
N GLY A 429 5.92 -0.21 16.49
CA GLY A 429 6.24 -0.02 15.08
C GLY A 429 5.14 -0.58 14.16
N LEU A 430 4.70 0.23 13.21
CA LEU A 430 3.68 -0.10 12.21
C LEU A 430 4.18 0.27 10.81
N ILE A 431 4.67 -0.72 10.07
CA ILE A 431 5.27 -0.55 8.74
C ILE A 431 4.24 -0.87 7.66
N ILE A 432 3.88 0.12 6.86
CA ILE A 432 2.89 0.02 5.78
C ILE A 432 3.59 -0.34 4.46
N MET A 433 3.03 -1.32 3.74
CA MET A 433 3.59 -1.84 2.49
C MET A 433 2.55 -1.81 1.38
N ASP A 434 2.99 -1.42 0.19
CA ASP A 434 2.20 -1.43 -1.04
C ASP A 434 2.54 -2.66 -1.92
N GLU A 435 1.95 -2.71 -3.11
CA GLU A 435 2.15 -3.77 -4.09
C GLU A 435 3.58 -3.91 -4.64
N ASP A 436 4.47 -2.96 -4.38
CA ASP A 436 5.88 -2.98 -4.81
C ASP A 436 6.78 -3.75 -3.82
N THR A 437 6.26 -4.11 -2.66
CA THR A 437 7.00 -4.89 -1.66
C THR A 437 6.98 -6.37 -2.01
N CYS A 438 8.13 -7.06 -2.04
CA CYS A 438 8.19 -8.52 -2.19
C CYS A 438 8.10 -9.20 -0.82
N MET A 439 7.09 -10.04 -0.59
CA MET A 439 6.88 -10.63 0.75
C MET A 439 7.93 -11.69 1.10
N VAL A 440 8.54 -12.33 0.09
CA VAL A 440 9.65 -13.27 0.29
C VAL A 440 10.93 -12.55 0.72
N ASP A 441 11.21 -11.41 0.07
CA ASP A 441 12.40 -10.60 0.37
C ASP A 441 12.26 -9.88 1.72
N LEU A 442 11.05 -9.41 2.04
CA LEU A 442 10.71 -8.87 3.36
C LEU A 442 10.96 -9.89 4.48
N ALA A 443 10.46 -11.12 4.30
CA ALA A 443 10.67 -12.20 5.26
C ALA A 443 12.16 -12.52 5.45
N LYS A 444 12.94 -12.47 4.36
CA LYS A 444 14.40 -12.62 4.40
C LYS A 444 15.06 -11.47 5.17
N TYR A 445 14.71 -10.23 4.88
CA TYR A 445 15.24 -9.04 5.54
C TYR A 445 15.04 -9.08 7.07
N PHE A 446 13.86 -9.47 7.53
CA PHE A 446 13.59 -9.60 8.95
C PHE A 446 14.32 -10.77 9.61
N LEU A 447 14.47 -11.91 8.90
CA LEU A 447 15.30 -12.99 9.41
C LEU A 447 16.78 -12.62 9.46
N ASP A 448 17.27 -11.82 8.52
CA ASP A 448 18.64 -11.28 8.54
C ASP A 448 18.89 -10.51 9.84
N PHE A 449 18.00 -9.55 10.15
CA PHE A 449 18.05 -8.78 11.38
C PHE A 449 18.05 -9.67 12.63
N VAL A 450 17.10 -10.61 12.72
CA VAL A 450 16.99 -11.53 13.87
C VAL A 450 18.25 -12.39 14.03
N GLN A 451 18.90 -12.77 12.93
CA GLN A 451 20.13 -13.58 12.96
C GLN A 451 21.31 -12.77 13.52
N GLU A 452 21.44 -11.50 13.11
CA GLU A 452 22.45 -10.57 13.62
C GLU A 452 22.26 -10.27 15.12
N GLU A 453 21.00 -10.18 15.56
CA GLU A 453 20.64 -9.86 16.94
C GLU A 453 20.54 -11.08 17.89
N SER A 454 20.83 -12.28 17.39
CA SER A 454 20.78 -13.50 18.19
C SER A 454 21.87 -13.51 19.25
N CYS A 455 21.51 -13.68 20.53
CA CYS A 455 22.49 -13.88 21.61
C CYS A 455 23.33 -15.17 21.47
N GLY A 456 22.95 -16.07 20.55
CA GLY A 456 23.67 -17.31 20.24
C GLY A 456 23.46 -18.48 21.21
N LYS A 457 22.68 -18.29 22.28
CA LYS A 457 22.55 -19.27 23.37
C LYS A 457 21.81 -20.55 23.00
N CYS A 458 20.66 -20.47 22.32
CA CYS A 458 19.85 -21.65 21.97
C CYS A 458 20.04 -22.03 20.49
N THR A 459 20.21 -23.33 20.24
CA THR A 459 20.33 -23.90 18.88
C THR A 459 19.17 -23.52 17.93
N PRO A 460 17.89 -23.57 18.32
CA PRO A 460 16.79 -23.18 17.42
C PRO A 460 16.92 -21.74 16.91
N CYS A 461 17.22 -20.78 17.79
CA CYS A 461 17.38 -19.38 17.38
C CYS A 461 18.71 -19.11 16.66
N ARG A 462 19.81 -19.80 17.01
CA ARG A 462 21.13 -19.55 16.40
C ARG A 462 21.29 -20.24 15.04
N ILE A 463 20.80 -21.47 14.91
CA ILE A 463 20.99 -22.31 13.73
C ILE A 463 19.70 -22.45 12.93
N GLY A 464 18.54 -22.60 13.59
CA GLY A 464 17.27 -22.78 12.91
C GLY A 464 16.90 -21.58 12.02
N THR A 465 16.95 -20.37 12.56
CA THR A 465 16.70 -19.14 11.79
C THR A 465 17.68 -18.96 10.64
N LYS A 466 18.95 -19.36 10.82
CA LYS A 466 19.96 -19.37 9.76
C LYS A 466 19.56 -20.30 8.60
N ARG A 467 19.07 -21.51 8.91
CA ARG A 467 18.58 -22.44 7.87
C ARG A 467 17.36 -21.89 7.14
N MET A 468 16.44 -21.21 7.85
CA MET A 468 15.32 -20.52 7.20
C MET A 468 15.81 -19.42 6.24
N LYS A 469 16.76 -18.58 6.70
CA LYS A 469 17.39 -17.53 5.88
C LYS A 469 18.03 -18.12 4.62
N GLU A 470 18.81 -19.19 4.73
CA GLU A 470 19.46 -19.85 3.58
C GLU A 470 18.44 -20.33 2.52
N ILE A 471 17.28 -20.84 2.96
CA ILE A 471 16.19 -21.22 2.05
C ILE A 471 15.59 -19.99 1.36
N LEU A 472 15.32 -18.90 2.10
CA LEU A 472 14.79 -17.66 1.51
C LEU A 472 15.80 -17.00 0.55
N GLU A 473 17.09 -17.05 0.85
CA GLU A 473 18.15 -16.61 -0.06
C GLU A 473 18.11 -17.39 -1.37
N ARG A 474 17.99 -18.73 -1.31
CA ARG A 474 17.82 -19.56 -2.51
C ARG A 474 16.58 -19.17 -3.31
N ILE A 475 15.43 -19.03 -2.64
CA ILE A 475 14.18 -18.66 -3.31
C ILE A 475 14.31 -17.29 -4.00
N THR A 476 14.86 -16.29 -3.32
CA THR A 476 15.05 -14.93 -3.88
C THR A 476 16.13 -14.86 -4.97
N ARG A 477 17.07 -15.83 -5.01
CA ARG A 477 18.04 -15.99 -6.09
C ARG A 477 17.55 -16.82 -7.28
N GLY A 478 16.34 -17.38 -7.23
CA GLY A 478 15.82 -18.28 -8.28
C GLY A 478 16.26 -19.73 -8.16
N GLU A 479 16.91 -20.08 -7.05
CA GLU A 479 17.40 -21.42 -6.71
C GLU A 479 16.45 -22.17 -5.76
N GLY A 480 15.22 -21.66 -5.59
CA GLY A 480 14.17 -22.32 -4.82
C GLY A 480 13.74 -23.66 -5.45
N GLN A 481 13.32 -24.59 -4.59
CA GLN A 481 12.94 -25.97 -4.91
C GLN A 481 11.53 -26.28 -4.38
N GLU A 482 10.83 -27.21 -5.03
CA GLU A 482 9.58 -27.76 -4.48
C GLU A 482 9.84 -28.37 -3.10
N GLY A 483 8.97 -28.11 -2.12
CA GLY A 483 9.15 -28.54 -0.74
C GLY A 483 9.85 -27.52 0.18
N ASP A 484 10.45 -26.44 -0.37
CA ASP A 484 11.09 -25.40 0.45
C ASP A 484 10.06 -24.68 1.35
N ILE A 485 8.84 -24.45 0.87
CA ILE A 485 7.76 -23.79 1.64
C ILE A 485 7.38 -24.64 2.85
N GLU A 486 7.11 -25.93 2.63
CA GLU A 486 6.73 -26.88 3.69
C GLU A 486 7.86 -27.05 4.72
N THR A 487 9.11 -27.00 4.26
CA THR A 487 10.30 -27.03 5.13
C THR A 487 10.38 -25.78 6.02
N LEU A 488 10.15 -24.60 5.46
CA LEU A 488 10.08 -23.34 6.22
C LEU A 488 8.96 -23.37 7.26
N GLU A 489 7.77 -23.85 6.91
CA GLU A 489 6.64 -23.98 7.83
C GLU A 489 6.96 -24.90 9.01
N LYS A 490 7.51 -26.08 8.71
CA LYS A 490 7.90 -27.06 9.73
C LYS A 490 8.98 -26.51 10.66
N LEU A 491 10.08 -26.01 10.08
CA LEU A 491 11.20 -25.47 10.84
C LEU A 491 10.79 -24.27 11.69
N GLY A 492 9.92 -23.41 11.15
CA GLY A 492 9.39 -22.27 11.89
C GLY A 492 8.64 -22.69 13.15
N ARG A 493 7.75 -23.69 13.07
CA ARG A 493 7.02 -24.21 14.25
C ARG A 493 7.96 -24.83 15.28
N GLU A 494 8.94 -25.63 14.84
CA GLU A 494 9.94 -26.23 15.73
C GLU A 494 10.77 -25.18 16.48
N ILE A 495 11.13 -24.07 15.82
CA ILE A 495 11.84 -22.96 16.46
C ILE A 495 10.95 -22.27 17.51
N ILE A 496 9.68 -22.01 17.17
CA ILE A 496 8.71 -21.39 18.10
C ILE A 496 8.60 -22.22 19.38
N ASP A 497 8.45 -23.55 19.25
CA ASP A 497 8.20 -24.44 20.38
C ASP A 497 9.44 -24.68 21.26
N THR A 498 10.65 -24.47 20.72
CA THR A 498 11.90 -24.87 21.40
C THR A 498 12.84 -23.71 21.75
N ALA A 499 12.54 -22.48 21.31
CA ALA A 499 13.35 -21.31 21.64
C ALA A 499 13.18 -20.87 23.12
N LEU A 500 14.29 -20.43 23.73
CA LEU A 500 14.34 -20.08 25.16
C LEU A 500 13.66 -18.74 25.50
N CYS A 501 13.65 -17.78 24.57
CA CYS A 501 13.19 -16.42 24.81
C CYS A 501 12.28 -15.92 23.69
N GLY A 502 11.62 -14.78 23.95
CA GLY A 502 10.66 -14.17 23.02
C GLY A 502 11.21 -13.98 21.60
N LEU A 503 12.44 -13.45 21.46
CA LEU A 503 13.06 -13.24 20.14
C LEU A 503 13.08 -14.51 19.30
N GLY A 504 13.57 -15.63 19.85
CA GLY A 504 13.59 -16.90 19.13
C GLY A 504 12.19 -17.47 18.87
N GLN A 505 11.26 -17.26 19.81
CA GLN A 505 9.87 -17.72 19.69
C GLN A 505 9.05 -16.91 18.68
N THR A 506 9.43 -15.67 18.38
CA THR A 506 8.73 -14.81 17.42
C THR A 506 9.47 -14.71 16.08
N ALA A 507 10.77 -15.00 16.05
CA ALA A 507 11.61 -14.98 14.85
C ALA A 507 11.00 -15.61 13.57
N PRO A 508 10.29 -16.76 13.64
CA PRO A 508 9.70 -17.34 12.43
C PRO A 508 8.40 -16.68 11.96
N LYS A 509 7.73 -15.86 12.78
CA LYS A 509 6.44 -15.23 12.47
C LYS A 509 6.40 -14.42 11.18
N PRO A 510 7.40 -13.57 10.84
CA PRO A 510 7.39 -12.88 9.55
C PRO A 510 7.31 -13.88 8.39
N VAL A 511 8.08 -14.97 8.44
CA VAL A 511 8.07 -16.01 7.39
C VAL A 511 6.76 -16.79 7.36
N LEU A 512 6.25 -17.22 8.51
CA LEU A 512 5.02 -18.03 8.57
C LEU A 512 3.79 -17.22 8.13
N SER A 513 3.71 -15.95 8.55
CA SER A 513 2.61 -15.06 8.13
C SER A 513 2.68 -14.71 6.64
N THR A 514 3.87 -14.45 6.09
CA THR A 514 4.01 -14.19 4.66
C THR A 514 3.71 -15.43 3.82
N ILE A 515 4.08 -16.64 4.27
CA ILE A 515 3.65 -17.88 3.61
C ILE A 515 2.13 -18.03 3.68
N HIS A 516 1.52 -17.82 4.85
CA HIS A 516 0.08 -18.00 5.04
C HIS A 516 -0.74 -17.09 4.10
N TYR A 517 -0.40 -15.81 4.03
CA TYR A 517 -1.17 -14.82 3.26
C TYR A 517 -0.69 -14.62 1.82
N PHE A 518 0.60 -14.88 1.54
CA PHE A 518 1.25 -14.58 0.25
C PHE A 518 1.99 -15.78 -0.34
N ARG A 519 1.53 -17.01 -0.06
CA ARG A 519 2.09 -18.26 -0.61
C ARG A 519 2.34 -18.20 -2.11
N HIS A 520 1.42 -17.60 -2.86
CA HIS A 520 1.51 -17.47 -4.32
C HIS A 520 2.77 -16.71 -4.77
N GLU A 521 3.31 -15.78 -3.98
CA GLU A 521 4.58 -15.13 -4.29
C GLU A 521 5.76 -16.09 -4.15
N TYR A 522 5.79 -16.92 -3.10
CA TYR A 522 6.81 -17.97 -2.94
C TYR A 522 6.76 -18.96 -4.11
N GLU A 523 5.56 -19.37 -4.51
CA GLU A 523 5.36 -20.27 -5.65
C GLU A 523 5.82 -19.64 -6.97
N ALA A 524 5.55 -18.35 -7.19
CA ALA A 524 6.05 -17.62 -8.37
C ALA A 524 7.59 -17.55 -8.40
N HIS A 525 8.25 -17.36 -7.25
CA HIS A 525 9.71 -17.36 -7.16
C HIS A 525 10.29 -18.76 -7.44
N ILE A 526 9.68 -19.81 -6.91
CA ILE A 526 10.16 -21.20 -7.04
C ILE A 526 9.91 -21.74 -8.45
N ARG A 527 8.67 -21.60 -8.96
CA ARG A 527 8.19 -22.28 -10.18
C ARG A 527 8.37 -21.44 -11.43
N ASP A 528 7.93 -20.19 -11.38
CA ASP A 528 7.92 -19.30 -12.55
C ASP A 528 9.24 -18.55 -12.72
N LYS A 529 10.11 -18.64 -11.70
CA LYS A 529 11.33 -17.86 -11.58
C LYS A 529 11.03 -16.38 -11.80
N LYS A 530 9.95 -15.87 -11.20
CA LYS A 530 9.52 -14.47 -11.28
C LYS A 530 9.31 -13.88 -9.89
N CYS A 531 9.59 -12.59 -9.76
CA CYS A 531 9.27 -11.82 -8.57
C CYS A 531 8.12 -10.87 -8.90
N PRO A 532 6.87 -11.09 -8.46
CA PRO A 532 5.74 -10.24 -8.85
C PRO A 532 5.96 -8.73 -8.57
N SER A 533 6.70 -8.42 -7.50
CA SER A 533 7.03 -7.05 -7.12
C SER A 533 8.22 -6.45 -7.87
N SER A 534 8.90 -7.21 -8.74
CA SER A 534 10.10 -6.80 -9.49
C SER A 534 11.29 -6.33 -8.63
N LEU A 535 11.43 -6.88 -7.42
CA LEU A 535 12.49 -6.51 -6.47
C LEU A 535 13.70 -7.44 -6.55
N CYS A 536 13.48 -8.76 -6.55
CA CYS A 536 14.53 -9.77 -6.53
C CYS A 536 15.21 -9.92 -7.91
N ALA A 537 16.24 -9.11 -8.18
CA ALA A 537 16.88 -8.95 -9.49
C ALA A 537 17.49 -10.22 -10.11
N SER A 538 17.70 -11.29 -9.33
CA SER A 538 18.17 -12.58 -9.86
C SER A 538 17.09 -13.34 -10.63
N LEU A 539 15.81 -13.05 -10.38
CA LEU A 539 14.68 -13.75 -11.00
C LEU A 539 14.31 -13.20 -12.38
N PHE A 540 14.78 -12.02 -12.75
CA PHE A 540 14.40 -11.43 -14.03
C PHE A 540 15.55 -10.68 -14.68
N THR A 541 15.41 -10.46 -15.99
CA THR A 541 16.38 -9.67 -16.74
C THR A 541 16.22 -8.18 -16.49
N SER A 542 14.99 -7.67 -16.52
CA SER A 542 14.69 -6.27 -16.17
C SER A 542 13.32 -6.14 -15.50
N PRO A 543 13.11 -5.13 -14.64
CA PRO A 543 11.84 -4.91 -13.95
C PRO A 543 10.65 -4.73 -14.91
N CYS A 544 10.86 -3.99 -16.01
CA CYS A 544 9.81 -3.70 -16.99
C CYS A 544 9.39 -4.93 -17.80
N ALA A 545 10.32 -5.84 -18.11
CA ALA A 545 9.99 -7.11 -18.75
C ALA A 545 9.28 -8.08 -17.79
N ASN A 546 9.71 -8.11 -16.52
CA ASN A 546 9.09 -8.91 -15.47
C ASN A 546 7.66 -8.47 -15.15
N ALA A 547 7.43 -7.16 -15.09
CA ALA A 547 6.13 -6.56 -14.83
C ALA A 547 5.16 -6.72 -16.01
N CYS A 548 5.65 -6.94 -17.23
CA CYS A 548 4.80 -7.17 -18.38
C CYS A 548 4.17 -8.57 -18.29
N PRO A 549 2.83 -8.69 -18.25
CA PRO A 549 2.16 -10.00 -18.16
C PRO A 549 2.53 -10.91 -19.33
N ALA A 550 2.61 -10.35 -20.54
CA ALA A 550 3.04 -11.07 -21.75
C ALA A 550 4.54 -11.40 -21.77
N GLY A 551 5.36 -10.74 -20.92
CA GLY A 551 6.80 -10.94 -20.84
C GLY A 551 7.59 -10.31 -22.01
N VAL A 552 7.13 -9.18 -22.54
CA VAL A 552 7.80 -8.47 -23.65
C VAL A 552 9.19 -7.99 -23.21
N ASP A 553 10.22 -8.19 -24.03
CA ASP A 553 11.59 -7.74 -23.77
C ASP A 553 11.73 -6.22 -24.01
N VAL A 554 11.28 -5.46 -23.01
CA VAL A 554 11.20 -4.00 -23.08
C VAL A 554 12.54 -3.33 -23.39
N PRO A 555 13.64 -3.62 -22.66
CA PRO A 555 14.91 -2.95 -22.92
C PRO A 555 15.45 -3.21 -24.32
N LYS A 556 15.25 -4.42 -24.87
CA LYS A 556 15.76 -4.80 -26.19
C LYS A 556 15.09 -4.02 -27.32
N TYR A 557 13.76 -3.88 -27.30
CA TYR A 557 13.11 -3.09 -28.35
C TYR A 557 13.36 -1.60 -28.18
N ILE A 558 13.55 -1.10 -26.95
CA ILE A 558 13.95 0.28 -26.70
C ILE A 558 15.36 0.55 -27.27
N GLU A 559 16.31 -0.38 -27.12
CA GLU A 559 17.62 -0.26 -27.78
C GLU A 559 17.48 -0.16 -29.31
N TYR A 560 16.61 -0.98 -29.92
CA TYR A 560 16.38 -0.88 -31.36
C TYR A 560 15.76 0.47 -31.75
N ILE A 561 14.89 1.05 -30.93
CA ILE A 561 14.37 2.41 -31.13
C ILE A 561 15.50 3.45 -31.04
N GLN A 562 16.39 3.35 -30.04
CA GLN A 562 17.55 4.26 -29.92
C GLN A 562 18.40 4.26 -31.20
N ARG A 563 18.53 3.10 -31.84
CA ARG A 563 19.29 2.89 -33.07
C ARG A 563 18.53 3.25 -34.36
N GLY A 564 17.27 3.67 -34.26
CA GLY A 564 16.39 3.92 -35.41
C GLY A 564 15.95 2.65 -36.15
N LEU A 565 16.08 1.47 -35.54
CA LEU A 565 15.74 0.16 -36.10
C LEU A 565 14.32 -0.26 -35.71
N TYR A 566 13.31 0.56 -36.05
CA TYR A 566 11.94 0.39 -35.58
C TYR A 566 11.31 -0.96 -35.96
N PHE A 567 11.61 -1.48 -37.15
CA PHE A 567 11.13 -2.80 -37.57
C PHE A 567 11.59 -3.93 -36.64
N LYS A 568 12.89 -3.94 -36.30
CA LYS A 568 13.45 -4.91 -35.34
C LYS A 568 12.87 -4.74 -33.95
N ALA A 569 12.54 -3.50 -33.56
CA ALA A 569 11.85 -3.24 -32.30
C ALA A 569 10.46 -3.93 -32.29
N VAL A 570 9.68 -3.79 -33.37
CA VAL A 570 8.36 -4.43 -33.47
C VAL A 570 8.47 -5.95 -33.55
N GLU A 571 9.47 -6.49 -34.26
CA GLU A 571 9.75 -7.94 -34.31
C GLU A 571 9.96 -8.51 -32.90
N VAL A 572 10.80 -7.86 -32.08
CA VAL A 572 11.02 -8.24 -30.67
C VAL A 572 9.73 -8.16 -29.85
N ILE A 573 8.88 -7.15 -30.08
CA ILE A 573 7.61 -7.05 -29.36
C ILE A 573 6.69 -8.22 -29.75
N LYS A 574 6.58 -8.53 -31.05
CA LYS A 574 5.75 -9.61 -31.61
C LYS A 574 6.20 -11.02 -31.23
N GLU A 575 7.42 -11.18 -30.72
CA GLU A 575 7.84 -12.45 -30.09
C GLU A 575 6.90 -12.85 -28.95
N LYS A 576 6.40 -11.88 -28.17
CA LYS A 576 5.51 -12.14 -27.01
C LYS A 576 4.16 -11.42 -27.04
N ASN A 577 3.97 -10.44 -27.92
CA ASN A 577 2.74 -9.68 -28.06
C ASN A 577 2.44 -9.35 -29.54
N PRO A 578 1.47 -10.02 -30.19
CA PRO A 578 1.13 -9.79 -31.59
C PRO A 578 0.29 -8.53 -31.85
N LEU A 579 -0.11 -7.80 -30.80
CA LEU A 579 -0.96 -6.61 -30.86
C LEU A 579 -0.23 -5.35 -30.30
N PRO A 580 0.99 -5.02 -30.79
CA PRO A 580 1.79 -3.93 -30.23
C PRO A 580 1.19 -2.53 -30.45
N ALA A 581 0.52 -2.25 -31.57
CA ALA A 581 -0.09 -0.95 -31.86
C ALA A 581 -1.31 -0.69 -30.98
N ILE A 582 -2.12 -1.72 -30.70
CA ILE A 582 -3.21 -1.66 -29.71
C ILE A 582 -2.64 -1.42 -28.32
N CYS A 583 -1.64 -2.21 -27.90
CA CYS A 583 -1.00 -2.01 -26.59
C CYS A 583 -0.33 -0.64 -26.44
N GLY A 584 0.15 -0.04 -27.54
CA GLY A 584 0.68 1.32 -27.54
C GLY A 584 -0.36 2.41 -27.28
N ARG A 585 -1.65 2.09 -27.33
CA ARG A 585 -2.77 3.03 -27.12
C ARG A 585 -3.50 2.80 -25.80
N ILE A 586 -3.87 1.54 -25.52
CA ILE A 586 -4.83 1.25 -24.43
C ILE A 586 -4.24 0.45 -23.26
N CYS A 587 -2.97 0.03 -23.34
CA CYS A 587 -2.34 -0.68 -22.22
C CYS A 587 -2.19 0.24 -21.01
N HIS A 588 -2.37 -0.31 -19.81
CA HIS A 588 -2.19 0.42 -18.55
C HIS A 588 -0.71 0.62 -18.18
N GLY A 589 0.23 -0.01 -18.89
CA GLY A 589 1.66 0.27 -18.74
C GLY A 589 2.33 -0.30 -17.48
N PRO A 590 2.11 -1.57 -17.07
CA PRO A 590 2.71 -2.12 -15.85
C PRO A 590 4.26 -2.12 -15.87
N CYS A 591 4.83 -2.12 -17.08
CA CYS A 591 6.25 -1.96 -17.33
C CYS A 591 6.80 -0.57 -16.94
N GLU A 592 5.96 0.47 -16.98
CA GLU A 592 6.30 1.83 -16.57
C GLU A 592 6.24 1.95 -15.05
N ASP A 593 5.23 1.34 -14.42
CA ASP A 593 5.03 1.35 -12.96
C ASP A 593 6.24 0.79 -12.20
N LYS A 594 6.91 -0.24 -12.76
CA LYS A 594 8.11 -0.85 -12.17
C LYS A 594 9.42 -0.33 -12.76
N CYS A 595 9.40 0.75 -13.55
CA CYS A 595 10.60 1.26 -14.21
C CYS A 595 11.57 1.88 -13.20
N ARG A 596 12.81 1.36 -13.10
CA ARG A 596 13.85 1.93 -12.22
C ARG A 596 14.20 3.39 -12.50
N ARG A 597 13.87 3.91 -13.68
CA ARG A 597 14.07 5.33 -14.01
C ARG A 597 13.34 6.26 -13.04
N ALA A 598 12.21 5.83 -12.47
CA ALA A 598 11.46 6.57 -11.47
C ALA A 598 12.25 6.86 -10.17
N GLN A 599 13.38 6.17 -9.94
CA GLN A 599 14.28 6.45 -8.82
C GLN A 599 15.26 7.61 -9.10
N VAL A 600 15.36 8.04 -10.36
CA VAL A 600 16.20 9.15 -10.82
C VAL A 600 15.34 10.36 -11.17
N ASP A 601 14.28 10.14 -11.96
CA ASP A 601 13.30 11.16 -12.36
C ASP A 601 11.92 10.52 -12.60
N GLU A 602 11.39 10.55 -13.82
CA GLU A 602 10.09 9.97 -14.18
C GLU A 602 10.27 8.63 -14.92
N PRO A 603 9.34 7.67 -14.81
CA PRO A 603 9.42 6.43 -15.57
C PRO A 603 9.47 6.68 -17.08
N MET A 604 10.03 5.70 -17.79
CA MET A 604 10.08 5.70 -19.26
C MET A 604 8.67 5.69 -19.85
N ALA A 605 8.42 6.42 -20.94
CA ALA A 605 7.19 6.36 -21.72
C ALA A 605 7.14 5.13 -22.65
N ILE A 606 7.32 3.95 -22.07
CA ILE A 606 7.42 2.64 -22.73
C ILE A 606 6.21 2.37 -23.65
N ARG A 607 5.00 2.72 -23.22
CA ARG A 607 3.77 2.60 -24.02
C ARG A 607 3.86 3.41 -25.31
N TYR A 608 4.35 4.63 -25.24
CA TYR A 608 4.48 5.52 -26.38
C TYR A 608 5.64 5.15 -27.31
N LEU A 609 6.76 4.67 -26.76
CA LEU A 609 7.85 4.11 -27.54
C LEU A 609 7.36 2.91 -28.38
N LYS A 610 6.59 2.02 -27.76
CA LYS A 610 5.92 0.90 -28.44
C LYS A 610 4.96 1.38 -29.52
N ARG A 611 4.13 2.38 -29.22
CA ARG A 611 3.21 2.99 -30.19
C ARG A 611 3.96 3.53 -31.40
N TYR A 612 5.00 4.33 -31.19
CA TYR A 612 5.80 4.89 -32.27
C TYR A 612 6.36 3.81 -33.20
N ALA A 613 6.99 2.78 -32.62
CA ALA A 613 7.57 1.69 -33.42
C ALA A 613 6.50 0.94 -34.23
N SER A 614 5.33 0.69 -33.63
CA SER A 614 4.23 -0.03 -34.27
C SER A 614 3.54 0.82 -35.36
N ASP A 615 3.33 2.12 -35.10
CA ASP A 615 2.77 3.04 -36.09
C ASP A 615 3.74 3.24 -37.28
N TYR A 616 5.05 3.17 -37.04
CA TYR A 616 6.06 3.16 -38.09
C TYR A 616 5.94 1.91 -38.98
N GLU A 617 5.79 0.73 -38.38
CA GLU A 617 5.56 -0.52 -39.14
C GLU A 617 4.29 -0.41 -39.99
N GLN A 618 3.16 0.02 -39.40
CA GLN A 618 1.89 0.13 -40.13
C GLN A 618 1.95 1.09 -41.32
N LYS A 619 2.65 2.22 -41.20
CA LYS A 619 2.82 3.18 -42.30
C LYS A 619 3.69 2.66 -43.44
N ASN A 620 4.60 1.74 -43.13
CA ASN A 620 5.55 1.17 -44.07
C ASN A 620 5.22 -0.29 -44.41
N TRP A 621 4.00 -0.75 -44.09
CA TRP A 621 3.59 -2.14 -44.21
C TRP A 621 3.84 -2.71 -45.61
N GLU A 622 3.37 -2.00 -46.64
CA GLU A 622 3.51 -2.44 -48.04
C GLU A 622 4.98 -2.57 -48.42
N SER A 623 5.83 -1.58 -48.15
CA SER A 623 7.25 -1.62 -48.54
C SER A 623 8.06 -2.70 -47.79
N ILE A 624 7.58 -3.12 -46.62
CA ILE A 624 8.26 -4.11 -45.77
C ILE A 624 7.84 -5.54 -46.11
N TYR A 625 6.55 -5.77 -46.39
CA TYR A 625 5.99 -7.12 -46.50
C TYR A 625 5.60 -7.54 -47.92
N PHE A 626 5.67 -6.67 -48.95
CA PHE A 626 5.31 -7.01 -50.34
C PHE A 626 6.09 -8.20 -50.93
N ASN A 627 7.29 -8.50 -50.42
CA ASN A 627 8.16 -9.58 -50.91
C ASN A 627 8.58 -10.59 -49.83
N ASN A 628 8.19 -10.40 -48.57
CA ASN A 628 8.61 -11.19 -47.40
C ASN A 628 7.45 -11.33 -46.39
N LEU A 629 6.26 -11.72 -46.85
CA LEU A 629 5.19 -12.18 -45.96
C LEU A 629 5.80 -13.20 -44.98
N PRO A 630 5.46 -13.17 -43.68
CA PRO A 630 5.97 -14.16 -42.75
C PRO A 630 5.53 -15.53 -43.26
N LEU A 631 6.53 -16.34 -43.64
CA LEU A 631 6.37 -17.70 -44.12
C LEU A 631 5.43 -18.42 -43.14
N GLN A 632 4.27 -18.87 -43.63
CA GLN A 632 3.62 -20.02 -43.02
C GLN A 632 4.70 -21.06 -42.72
N SER A 633 4.60 -21.73 -41.56
CA SER A 633 5.50 -22.85 -41.27
C SER A 633 5.61 -23.72 -42.53
N GLU A 634 6.84 -23.97 -43.01
CA GLU A 634 7.09 -24.80 -44.20
C GLU A 634 6.47 -26.21 -44.06
N LYS A 635 6.11 -26.60 -42.82
CA LYS A 635 5.40 -27.83 -42.48
C LYS A 635 4.08 -27.50 -41.80
N VAL A 636 2.98 -27.82 -42.46
CA VAL A 636 1.64 -27.86 -41.87
C VAL A 636 1.54 -29.13 -41.01
N LYS A 637 1.10 -29.00 -39.76
CA LYS A 637 0.83 -30.12 -38.85
C LYS A 637 -0.56 -30.70 -39.13
N ASP A 638 -0.75 -31.99 -38.89
CA ASP A 638 -2.04 -32.67 -39.15
C ASP A 638 -3.13 -32.35 -38.11
N LYS A 639 -2.75 -31.78 -36.96
CA LYS A 639 -3.61 -31.51 -35.81
C LYS A 639 -4.27 -30.14 -35.91
N LYS A 640 -5.60 -30.08 -35.72
CA LYS A 640 -6.40 -28.86 -35.92
C LYS A 640 -6.85 -28.23 -34.61
N VAL A 641 -6.92 -26.91 -34.56
CA VAL A 641 -7.34 -26.15 -33.37
C VAL A 641 -8.52 -25.23 -33.70
N ALA A 642 -9.57 -25.29 -32.87
CA ALA A 642 -10.67 -24.34 -32.90
C ALA A 642 -10.52 -23.30 -31.79
N ILE A 643 -10.76 -22.03 -32.11
CA ILE A 643 -10.75 -20.91 -31.15
C ILE A 643 -12.12 -20.25 -31.17
N VAL A 644 -12.76 -20.14 -30.01
CA VAL A 644 -14.06 -19.49 -29.85
C VAL A 644 -13.85 -18.08 -29.32
N GLY A 645 -14.10 -17.08 -30.17
CA GLY A 645 -13.93 -15.65 -29.89
C GLY A 645 -12.67 -15.06 -30.53
N ALA A 646 -12.85 -13.96 -31.28
CA ALA A 646 -11.80 -13.21 -31.95
C ALA A 646 -11.31 -11.99 -31.13
N GLY A 647 -11.37 -12.08 -29.80
CA GLY A 647 -10.80 -11.07 -28.90
C GLY A 647 -9.26 -11.15 -28.80
N PRO A 648 -8.63 -10.31 -27.96
CA PRO A 648 -7.17 -10.27 -27.81
C PRO A 648 -6.54 -11.64 -27.49
N ALA A 649 -7.17 -12.42 -26.60
CA ALA A 649 -6.68 -13.75 -26.23
C ALA A 649 -6.77 -14.73 -27.42
N GLY A 650 -7.91 -14.78 -28.10
CA GLY A 650 -8.14 -15.66 -29.26
C GLY A 650 -7.22 -15.34 -30.43
N LEU A 651 -7.12 -14.06 -30.81
CA LEU A 651 -6.22 -13.58 -31.85
C LEU A 651 -4.74 -13.89 -31.52
N THR A 652 -4.35 -13.72 -30.26
CA THR A 652 -2.99 -14.04 -29.83
C THR A 652 -2.69 -15.54 -29.94
N ALA A 653 -3.60 -16.39 -29.49
CA ALA A 653 -3.43 -17.83 -29.59
C ALA A 653 -3.35 -18.28 -31.05
N ALA A 654 -4.23 -17.74 -31.91
CA ALA A 654 -4.25 -18.03 -33.34
C ALA A 654 -2.93 -17.65 -34.02
N TYR A 655 -2.40 -16.47 -33.73
CA TYR A 655 -1.13 -15.99 -34.27
C TYR A 655 0.02 -16.97 -34.01
N TYR A 656 0.19 -17.43 -32.77
CA TYR A 656 1.29 -18.32 -32.43
C TYR A 656 1.09 -19.75 -32.96
N LEU A 657 -0.11 -20.31 -32.81
CA LEU A 657 -0.42 -21.66 -33.31
C LEU A 657 -0.26 -21.77 -34.82
N ALA A 658 -0.74 -20.77 -35.58
CA ALA A 658 -0.56 -20.74 -37.04
C ALA A 658 0.92 -20.61 -37.43
N ARG A 659 1.70 -19.77 -36.73
CA ARG A 659 3.16 -19.66 -36.92
C ARG A 659 3.90 -20.97 -36.62
N TRP A 660 3.39 -21.79 -35.71
CA TRP A 660 3.95 -23.10 -35.39
C TRP A 660 3.41 -24.24 -36.28
N GLY A 661 2.61 -23.90 -37.29
CA GLY A 661 2.15 -24.80 -38.35
C GLY A 661 0.84 -25.52 -38.09
N TYR A 662 0.10 -25.18 -37.02
CA TYR A 662 -1.24 -25.75 -36.80
C TYR A 662 -2.27 -25.08 -37.70
N PRO A 663 -3.16 -25.83 -38.37
CA PRO A 663 -4.40 -25.29 -38.92
C PRO A 663 -5.30 -24.78 -37.79
N VAL A 664 -5.64 -23.49 -37.85
CA VAL A 664 -6.43 -22.81 -36.83
C VAL A 664 -7.69 -22.20 -37.46
N THR A 665 -8.84 -22.44 -36.84
CA THR A 665 -10.10 -21.78 -37.20
C THR A 665 -10.63 -20.97 -36.01
N ILE A 666 -10.87 -19.67 -36.20
CA ILE A 666 -11.56 -18.81 -35.23
C ILE A 666 -13.05 -18.78 -35.55
N PHE A 667 -13.89 -19.03 -34.55
CA PHE A 667 -15.34 -18.84 -34.59
C PHE A 667 -15.71 -17.56 -33.85
N GLU A 668 -16.27 -16.60 -34.56
CA GLU A 668 -16.67 -15.29 -34.03
C GLU A 668 -18.17 -15.07 -34.24
N GLN A 669 -18.86 -14.62 -33.20
CA GLN A 669 -20.30 -14.40 -33.24
C GLN A 669 -20.69 -13.12 -33.99
N TYR A 670 -19.77 -12.16 -34.09
CA TYR A 670 -19.98 -10.90 -34.81
C TYR A 670 -19.35 -10.93 -36.22
N GLU A 671 -19.75 -9.99 -37.07
CA GLU A 671 -19.16 -9.81 -38.42
C GLU A 671 -17.78 -9.15 -38.40
N VAL A 672 -17.36 -8.61 -37.24
CA VAL A 672 -16.08 -7.92 -37.05
C VAL A 672 -15.22 -8.65 -36.04
N LEU A 673 -13.91 -8.68 -36.31
CA LEU A 673 -12.91 -9.29 -35.43
C LEU A 673 -12.35 -8.26 -34.44
N GLY A 674 -11.72 -8.74 -33.37
CA GLY A 674 -11.16 -7.92 -32.29
C GLY A 674 -11.96 -7.95 -30.99
N GLY A 675 -13.14 -8.58 -30.98
CA GLY A 675 -14.00 -8.71 -29.81
C GLY A 675 -14.27 -7.35 -29.14
N MET A 676 -14.08 -7.26 -27.83
CA MET A 676 -14.30 -6.01 -27.08
C MET A 676 -13.46 -4.82 -27.59
N LEU A 677 -12.29 -5.06 -28.19
CA LEU A 677 -11.46 -3.99 -28.78
C LEU A 677 -12.19 -3.28 -29.92
N ALA A 678 -12.79 -4.07 -30.83
CA ALA A 678 -13.51 -3.55 -31.98
C ALA A 678 -14.90 -3.03 -31.62
N LEU A 679 -15.50 -3.60 -30.57
CA LEU A 679 -16.90 -3.41 -30.24
C LEU A 679 -17.15 -2.32 -29.19
N THR A 680 -16.22 -2.05 -28.28
CA THR A 680 -16.52 -1.22 -27.09
C THR A 680 -15.49 -0.13 -26.81
N ILE A 681 -14.26 -0.25 -27.30
CA ILE A 681 -13.26 0.81 -27.12
C ILE A 681 -13.54 1.94 -28.13
N PRO A 682 -13.66 3.21 -27.70
CA PRO A 682 -13.99 4.33 -28.58
C PRO A 682 -12.90 4.67 -29.61
N GLU A 683 -13.28 5.30 -30.74
CA GLU A 683 -12.36 5.56 -31.88
C GLU A 683 -11.28 6.56 -31.51
N TYR A 684 -11.60 7.48 -30.61
CA TYR A 684 -10.64 8.46 -30.11
C TYR A 684 -9.51 7.83 -29.28
N ARG A 685 -9.65 6.57 -28.84
CA ARG A 685 -8.61 5.81 -28.11
C ARG A 685 -7.96 4.75 -29.00
N LEU A 686 -8.77 4.02 -29.75
CA LEU A 686 -8.33 2.96 -30.64
C LEU A 686 -9.02 3.10 -32.00
N PRO A 687 -8.34 3.68 -33.00
CA PRO A 687 -8.85 3.74 -34.37
C PRO A 687 -9.08 2.35 -34.97
N MET A 688 -10.17 2.18 -35.73
CA MET A 688 -10.51 0.88 -36.34
C MET A 688 -9.49 0.43 -37.39
N ASP A 689 -8.93 1.36 -38.16
CA ASP A 689 -7.94 1.03 -39.20
C ASP A 689 -6.64 0.47 -38.60
N VAL A 690 -6.23 0.99 -37.44
CA VAL A 690 -5.07 0.48 -36.67
C VAL A 690 -5.32 -0.94 -36.18
N LEU A 691 -6.51 -1.20 -35.62
CA LEU A 691 -6.90 -2.52 -35.14
C LEU A 691 -6.98 -3.52 -36.31
N GLN A 692 -7.63 -3.13 -37.41
CA GLN A 692 -7.80 -4.00 -38.57
C GLN A 692 -6.46 -4.42 -39.18
N LYS A 693 -5.48 -3.51 -39.30
CA LYS A 693 -4.14 -3.84 -39.81
C LYS A 693 -3.41 -4.90 -38.98
N GLU A 694 -3.54 -4.86 -37.65
CA GLU A 694 -2.93 -5.89 -36.79
C GLU A 694 -3.64 -7.24 -36.93
N ILE A 695 -4.97 -7.22 -37.07
CA ILE A 695 -5.77 -8.42 -37.33
C ILE A 695 -5.39 -9.03 -38.69
N ASP A 696 -5.32 -8.22 -39.75
CA ASP A 696 -4.95 -8.67 -41.09
C ASP A 696 -3.56 -9.31 -41.10
N HIS A 697 -2.62 -8.76 -40.35
CA HIS A 697 -1.30 -9.36 -40.16
C HIS A 697 -1.37 -10.72 -39.45
N ILE A 698 -2.27 -10.90 -38.47
CA ILE A 698 -2.49 -12.21 -37.83
C ILE A 698 -3.08 -13.20 -38.84
N LEU A 699 -4.12 -12.79 -39.58
CA LEU A 699 -4.78 -13.64 -40.58
C LEU A 699 -3.85 -14.06 -41.71
N ALA A 700 -2.91 -13.19 -42.10
CA ALA A 700 -1.89 -13.47 -43.10
C ALA A 700 -0.99 -14.69 -42.78
N HIS A 701 -1.01 -15.18 -41.54
CA HIS A 701 -0.31 -16.42 -41.15
C HIS A 701 -1.10 -17.71 -41.47
N GLY A 702 -2.25 -17.62 -42.13
CA GLY A 702 -3.08 -18.77 -42.47
C GLY A 702 -4.09 -19.15 -41.40
N VAL A 703 -4.64 -18.15 -40.71
CA VAL A 703 -5.73 -18.37 -39.74
C VAL A 703 -7.07 -18.28 -40.48
N ASP A 704 -7.85 -19.36 -40.43
CA ASP A 704 -9.21 -19.37 -40.96
C ASP A 704 -10.17 -18.71 -39.97
N VAL A 705 -11.21 -18.05 -40.47
CA VAL A 705 -12.19 -17.35 -39.64
C VAL A 705 -13.60 -17.62 -40.15
N VAL A 706 -14.50 -17.89 -39.23
CA VAL A 706 -15.95 -18.01 -39.47
C VAL A 706 -16.65 -16.98 -38.60
N THR A 707 -17.17 -15.92 -39.21
CA THR A 707 -17.94 -14.86 -38.55
C THR A 707 -19.44 -15.19 -38.52
N GLY A 708 -20.19 -14.46 -37.69
CA GLY A 708 -21.65 -14.63 -37.57
C GLY A 708 -22.09 -15.96 -36.95
N VAL A 709 -21.17 -16.70 -36.31
CA VAL A 709 -21.44 -18.01 -35.69
C VAL A 709 -21.26 -17.92 -34.18
N ARG A 710 -22.36 -18.08 -33.45
CA ARG A 710 -22.36 -18.13 -31.99
C ARG A 710 -22.27 -19.59 -31.52
N VAL A 711 -21.13 -19.96 -30.96
CA VAL A 711 -20.95 -21.26 -30.30
C VAL A 711 -21.87 -21.37 -29.09
N GLY A 712 -22.63 -22.46 -29.00
CA GLY A 712 -23.74 -22.67 -28.08
C GLY A 712 -25.12 -22.44 -28.70
N LYS A 713 -25.21 -21.73 -29.82
CA LYS A 713 -26.47 -21.50 -30.54
C LYS A 713 -26.46 -22.11 -31.94
N ASP A 714 -25.47 -21.73 -32.75
CA ASP A 714 -25.37 -22.11 -34.16
C ASP A 714 -24.51 -23.38 -34.35
N ILE A 715 -23.55 -23.59 -33.45
CA ILE A 715 -22.74 -24.82 -33.34
C ILE A 715 -22.49 -25.13 -31.85
N GLN A 716 -22.58 -26.39 -31.44
CA GLN A 716 -22.33 -26.80 -30.05
C GLN A 716 -20.84 -27.05 -29.78
N LEU A 717 -20.42 -26.83 -28.53
CA LEU A 717 -19.03 -27.11 -28.10
C LEU A 717 -18.63 -28.56 -28.36
N LYS A 718 -19.57 -29.49 -28.22
CA LYS A 718 -19.34 -30.92 -28.49
C LYS A 718 -18.96 -31.17 -29.96
N GLU A 719 -19.62 -30.50 -30.90
CA GLU A 719 -19.35 -30.66 -32.34
C GLU A 719 -17.95 -30.13 -32.69
N LEU A 720 -17.52 -29.02 -32.09
CA LEU A 720 -16.15 -28.53 -32.25
C LEU A 720 -15.11 -29.55 -31.75
N ARG A 721 -15.37 -30.22 -30.63
CA ARG A 721 -14.45 -31.26 -30.09
C ARG A 721 -14.40 -32.52 -30.95
N GLU A 722 -15.43 -32.81 -31.72
CA GLU A 722 -15.44 -33.94 -32.65
C GLU A 722 -14.66 -33.63 -33.94
N GLN A 723 -14.53 -32.35 -34.30
CA GLN A 723 -13.89 -31.90 -35.54
C GLN A 723 -12.46 -31.39 -35.37
N TYR A 724 -12.08 -30.97 -34.15
CA TYR A 724 -10.79 -30.37 -33.83
C TYR A 724 -10.11 -31.10 -32.69
N ASP A 725 -8.78 -31.19 -32.73
CA ASP A 725 -7.99 -31.91 -31.71
C ASP A 725 -7.84 -31.10 -30.41
N ALA A 726 -8.01 -29.78 -30.47
CA ALA A 726 -8.05 -28.90 -29.30
C ALA A 726 -9.03 -27.73 -29.53
N VAL A 727 -9.68 -27.29 -28.45
CA VAL A 727 -10.60 -26.14 -28.46
C VAL A 727 -10.17 -25.11 -27.42
N PHE A 728 -10.09 -23.84 -27.82
CA PHE A 728 -9.82 -22.71 -26.93
C PHE A 728 -11.05 -21.80 -26.78
N LEU A 729 -11.49 -21.59 -25.55
CA LEU A 729 -12.59 -20.68 -25.19
C LEU A 729 -12.05 -19.31 -24.79
N ALA A 730 -12.17 -18.33 -25.69
CA ALA A 730 -11.76 -16.92 -25.52
C ALA A 730 -12.98 -15.98 -25.57
N LEU A 731 -14.01 -16.28 -24.78
CA LEU A 731 -15.38 -15.77 -24.94
C LEU A 731 -15.56 -14.26 -24.67
N GLY A 732 -14.64 -13.62 -23.93
CA GLY A 732 -14.79 -12.22 -23.53
C GLY A 732 -15.92 -11.95 -22.52
N ALA A 733 -15.96 -10.75 -21.93
CA ALA A 733 -17.01 -10.33 -21.00
C ALA A 733 -18.06 -9.43 -21.68
N HIS A 734 -18.93 -10.02 -22.50
CA HIS A 734 -19.87 -9.27 -23.35
C HIS A 734 -21.20 -8.86 -22.69
N ARG A 735 -21.48 -9.29 -21.45
CA ARG A 735 -22.75 -9.04 -20.74
C ARG A 735 -22.57 -8.02 -19.62
N SER A 736 -23.38 -6.97 -19.61
CA SER A 736 -23.43 -5.96 -18.54
C SER A 736 -24.21 -6.46 -17.31
N LEU A 737 -23.88 -5.98 -16.11
CA LEU A 737 -24.65 -6.23 -14.89
C LEU A 737 -25.76 -5.20 -14.70
N ASN A 738 -26.91 -5.63 -14.16
CA ASN A 738 -28.07 -4.78 -13.88
C ASN A 738 -27.95 -4.04 -12.54
N LEU A 739 -28.63 -2.89 -12.40
CA LEU A 739 -28.62 -2.08 -11.18
C LEU A 739 -29.42 -2.73 -10.05
N GLY A 740 -30.50 -3.44 -10.39
CA GLY A 740 -31.44 -4.03 -9.43
C GLY A 740 -32.27 -2.99 -8.69
N ILE A 741 -32.60 -1.86 -9.33
CA ILE A 741 -33.39 -0.77 -8.75
C ILE A 741 -34.74 -0.60 -9.46
N PRO A 742 -35.79 -0.09 -8.77
CA PRO A 742 -37.07 0.18 -9.41
C PRO A 742 -36.93 1.16 -10.59
N GLY A 743 -37.57 0.82 -11.71
CA GLY A 743 -37.57 1.61 -12.94
C GLY A 743 -36.37 1.38 -13.87
N GLU A 744 -35.51 0.39 -13.60
CA GLU A 744 -34.35 0.11 -14.45
C GLU A 744 -34.69 -0.33 -15.89
N ASP A 745 -35.90 -0.85 -16.13
CA ASP A 745 -36.40 -1.22 -17.47
C ASP A 745 -37.00 -0.04 -18.26
N ALA A 746 -36.86 1.19 -17.76
CA ALA A 746 -37.42 2.38 -18.40
C ALA A 746 -36.74 2.72 -19.74
N LYS A 747 -37.49 3.33 -20.65
CA LYS A 747 -36.95 3.84 -21.92
C LYS A 747 -35.97 4.98 -21.63
N GLY A 748 -34.71 4.81 -22.03
CA GLY A 748 -33.63 5.75 -21.71
C GLY A 748 -32.67 5.23 -20.65
N VAL A 749 -32.92 4.07 -20.04
CA VAL A 749 -31.89 3.31 -19.34
C VAL A 749 -31.25 2.35 -20.34
N ILE A 750 -29.93 2.46 -20.50
CA ILE A 750 -29.14 1.65 -21.43
C ILE A 750 -27.89 1.14 -20.72
N ASP A 751 -27.41 -0.05 -21.06
CA ASP A 751 -26.13 -0.51 -20.54
C ASP A 751 -24.96 0.03 -21.39
N ALA A 752 -23.81 0.25 -20.74
CA ALA A 752 -22.66 0.88 -21.38
C ALA A 752 -22.12 0.07 -22.56
N LEU A 753 -22.15 -1.26 -22.49
CA LEU A 753 -21.64 -2.10 -23.57
C LEU A 753 -22.53 -2.01 -24.81
N THR A 754 -23.85 -2.08 -24.65
CA THR A 754 -24.78 -1.91 -25.77
C THR A 754 -24.67 -0.51 -26.37
N PHE A 755 -24.56 0.54 -25.55
CA PHE A 755 -24.38 1.91 -26.04
C PHE A 755 -23.09 2.07 -26.85
N LEU A 756 -21.96 1.65 -26.29
CA LEU A 756 -20.65 1.74 -26.95
C LEU A 756 -20.62 0.91 -28.24
N LYS A 757 -21.19 -0.30 -28.23
CA LYS A 757 -21.36 -1.15 -29.42
C LYS A 757 -22.18 -0.47 -30.50
N ALA A 758 -23.33 0.10 -30.14
CA ALA A 758 -24.21 0.74 -31.10
C ALA A 758 -23.52 1.95 -31.76
N VAL A 759 -22.83 2.78 -30.98
CA VAL A 759 -22.02 3.88 -31.51
C VAL A 759 -20.93 3.36 -32.45
N ARG A 760 -20.21 2.32 -32.03
CA ARG A 760 -19.05 1.78 -32.74
C ARG A 760 -19.41 1.12 -34.06
N LEU A 761 -20.55 0.44 -34.11
CA LEU A 761 -21.07 -0.20 -35.32
C LEU A 761 -21.97 0.74 -36.15
N ASN A 762 -22.02 2.04 -35.80
CA ASN A 762 -22.87 3.05 -36.41
C ASN A 762 -24.35 2.62 -36.50
N GLN A 763 -24.81 1.90 -35.48
CA GLN A 763 -26.19 1.45 -35.35
C GLN A 763 -27.05 2.57 -34.75
N PRO A 764 -28.35 2.64 -35.10
CA PRO A 764 -29.26 3.59 -34.49
C PRO A 764 -29.31 3.44 -32.97
N HIS A 765 -29.11 4.55 -32.26
CA HIS A 765 -29.20 4.62 -30.81
C HIS A 765 -29.89 5.93 -30.42
N SER A 766 -30.49 5.95 -29.22
CA SER A 766 -31.14 7.12 -28.66
C SER A 766 -30.32 7.62 -27.48
N LEU A 767 -29.96 8.90 -27.50
CA LEU A 767 -29.26 9.57 -26.42
C LEU A 767 -29.99 10.88 -26.13
N GLY A 768 -30.31 11.12 -24.86
CA GLY A 768 -30.89 12.38 -24.40
C GLY A 768 -29.83 13.47 -24.24
N LYS A 769 -30.24 14.65 -23.77
CA LYS A 769 -29.36 15.80 -23.59
C LYS A 769 -28.60 15.77 -22.27
N ARG A 770 -29.16 15.10 -21.25
CA ARG A 770 -28.66 15.09 -19.86
C ARG A 770 -28.44 13.65 -19.41
N VAL A 771 -27.19 13.23 -19.43
CA VAL A 771 -26.81 11.83 -19.30
C VAL A 771 -26.16 11.58 -17.94
N ALA A 772 -26.67 10.60 -17.19
CA ALA A 772 -25.98 10.04 -16.03
C ALA A 772 -25.32 8.70 -16.38
N VAL A 773 -24.03 8.56 -16.12
CA VAL A 773 -23.30 7.29 -16.20
C VAL A 773 -23.06 6.75 -14.79
N ILE A 774 -23.49 5.52 -14.52
CA ILE A 774 -23.34 4.89 -13.21
C ILE A 774 -22.16 3.92 -13.25
N GLY A 775 -21.06 4.29 -12.59
CA GLY A 775 -19.85 3.45 -12.51
C GLY A 775 -18.57 4.21 -12.86
N GLY A 776 -17.45 3.81 -12.23
CA GLY A 776 -16.15 4.47 -12.36
C GLY A 776 -15.06 3.66 -13.06
N GLY A 777 -15.42 2.57 -13.75
CA GLY A 777 -14.47 1.77 -14.53
C GLY A 777 -14.20 2.35 -15.92
N ASN A 778 -13.23 1.79 -16.66
CA ASN A 778 -12.86 2.29 -17.99
C ASN A 778 -14.06 2.38 -18.95
N SER A 779 -14.95 1.38 -18.98
CA SER A 779 -16.16 1.41 -19.81
C SER A 779 -17.13 2.54 -19.43
N GLY A 780 -17.18 2.93 -18.14
CA GLY A 780 -17.99 4.06 -17.68
C GLY A 780 -17.40 5.40 -18.13
N ILE A 781 -16.09 5.57 -18.02
CA ILE A 781 -15.39 6.75 -18.53
C ILE A 781 -15.56 6.86 -20.05
N ASP A 782 -15.35 5.76 -20.78
CA ASP A 782 -15.54 5.71 -22.22
C ASP A 782 -16.98 6.05 -22.60
N ALA A 783 -17.98 5.47 -21.93
CA ALA A 783 -19.39 5.79 -22.19
C ALA A 783 -19.71 7.27 -21.95
N ALA A 784 -19.17 7.88 -20.89
CA ALA A 784 -19.38 9.29 -20.58
C ALA A 784 -18.77 10.21 -21.66
N ARG A 785 -17.51 9.93 -22.06
CA ARG A 785 -16.79 10.70 -23.09
C ARG A 785 -17.38 10.50 -24.49
N VAL A 786 -17.93 9.32 -24.77
CA VAL A 786 -18.68 9.04 -26.01
C VAL A 786 -20.03 9.74 -26.02
N ALA A 787 -20.77 9.73 -24.91
CA ALA A 787 -22.06 10.44 -24.80
C ALA A 787 -21.90 11.94 -25.08
N LEU A 788 -20.86 12.57 -24.54
CA LEU A 788 -20.54 13.97 -24.84
C LEU A 788 -20.32 14.22 -26.34
N ARG A 789 -19.57 13.33 -27.00
CA ARG A 789 -19.30 13.41 -28.45
C ARG A 789 -20.51 13.12 -29.34
N GLN A 790 -21.47 12.35 -28.83
CA GLN A 790 -22.75 12.06 -29.49
C GLN A 790 -23.80 13.17 -29.28
N GLY A 791 -23.42 14.29 -28.66
CA GLY A 791 -24.24 15.50 -28.58
C GLY A 791 -25.01 15.67 -27.27
N ALA A 792 -24.67 14.94 -26.21
CA ALA A 792 -25.16 15.26 -24.88
C ALA A 792 -24.66 16.66 -24.45
N GLU A 793 -25.54 17.47 -23.89
CA GLU A 793 -25.23 18.83 -23.41
C GLU A 793 -24.60 18.78 -22.00
N GLU A 794 -25.07 17.84 -21.16
CA GLU A 794 -24.56 17.61 -19.81
C GLU A 794 -24.32 16.11 -19.57
N VAL A 795 -23.14 15.76 -19.09
CA VAL A 795 -22.77 14.38 -18.74
C VAL A 795 -22.24 14.34 -17.33
N SER A 796 -22.83 13.49 -16.50
CA SER A 796 -22.44 13.27 -15.11
C SER A 796 -22.10 11.81 -14.86
N ILE A 797 -20.98 11.53 -14.21
CA ILE A 797 -20.64 10.22 -13.67
C ILE A 797 -21.07 10.17 -12.21
N LEU A 798 -21.88 9.19 -11.84
CA LEU A 798 -22.27 8.93 -10.47
C LEU A 798 -21.44 7.77 -9.93
N TYR A 799 -20.63 8.05 -8.91
CA TYR A 799 -19.77 7.06 -8.29
C TYR A 799 -20.04 6.93 -6.79
N ARG A 800 -20.30 5.70 -6.36
CA ARG A 800 -20.65 5.39 -4.96
C ARG A 800 -19.49 5.57 -3.95
N ARG A 801 -18.27 5.82 -4.42
CA ARG A 801 -17.05 6.04 -3.62
C ARG A 801 -16.38 7.36 -4.05
N LYS A 802 -15.17 7.62 -3.53
CA LYS A 802 -14.35 8.77 -3.94
C LYS A 802 -13.61 8.50 -5.26
N LYS A 803 -13.19 9.55 -5.94
CA LYS A 803 -12.55 9.56 -7.26
C LYS A 803 -11.28 8.73 -7.28
N TYR A 804 -10.47 8.76 -6.22
CA TYR A 804 -9.27 7.94 -6.13
C TYR A 804 -9.57 6.42 -6.07
N ASP A 805 -10.78 6.01 -5.70
CA ASP A 805 -11.21 4.59 -5.70
C ASP A 805 -11.74 4.13 -7.07
N MET A 806 -11.80 5.01 -8.09
CA MET A 806 -12.30 4.66 -9.41
C MET A 806 -11.35 3.67 -10.11
N PRO A 807 -11.84 2.53 -10.63
CA PRO A 807 -10.98 1.54 -11.30
C PRO A 807 -10.42 1.98 -12.67
N ALA A 808 -10.93 3.05 -13.27
CA ALA A 808 -10.44 3.54 -14.55
C ALA A 808 -9.00 4.08 -14.45
N GLN A 809 -8.28 4.11 -15.58
CA GLN A 809 -6.95 4.72 -15.63
C GLN A 809 -7.01 6.19 -15.20
N ARG A 810 -6.11 6.63 -14.32
CA ARG A 810 -6.11 7.99 -13.75
C ARG A 810 -6.14 9.07 -14.84
N GLN A 811 -5.30 8.91 -15.86
CA GLN A 811 -5.25 9.80 -17.02
C GLN A 811 -6.63 9.92 -17.72
N GLU A 812 -7.39 8.83 -17.85
CA GLU A 812 -8.71 8.86 -18.49
C GLU A 812 -9.75 9.58 -17.61
N ILE A 813 -9.66 9.46 -16.28
CA ILE A 813 -10.52 10.17 -15.32
C ILE A 813 -10.23 11.68 -15.36
N GLU A 814 -8.95 12.05 -15.39
CA GLU A 814 -8.49 13.44 -15.54
C GLU A 814 -8.99 14.03 -16.85
N GLU A 815 -8.81 13.31 -17.96
CA GLU A 815 -9.22 13.78 -19.28
C GLU A 815 -10.73 13.88 -19.44
N ALA A 816 -11.51 13.00 -18.79
CA ALA A 816 -12.96 13.14 -18.69
C ALA A 816 -13.36 14.44 -17.96
N THR A 817 -12.69 14.74 -16.84
CA THR A 817 -12.93 15.99 -16.09
C THR A 817 -12.55 17.22 -16.93
N ASN A 818 -11.42 17.17 -17.63
CA ASN A 818 -10.94 18.22 -18.54
C ASN A 818 -11.88 18.45 -19.74
N GLU A 819 -12.65 17.44 -20.14
CA GLU A 819 -13.70 17.56 -21.18
C GLU A 819 -15.02 18.14 -20.66
N GLY A 820 -15.13 18.42 -19.36
CA GLY A 820 -16.33 19.00 -18.74
C GLY A 820 -17.31 17.97 -18.18
N ILE A 821 -16.92 16.70 -18.07
CA ILE A 821 -17.76 15.66 -17.45
C ILE A 821 -17.71 15.81 -15.93
N ALA A 822 -18.87 15.99 -15.32
CA ALA A 822 -18.98 16.12 -13.86
C ALA A 822 -18.88 14.75 -13.19
N ILE A 823 -18.05 14.61 -12.15
CA ILE A 823 -17.97 13.37 -11.35
C ILE A 823 -18.57 13.66 -9.97
N HIS A 824 -19.68 12.97 -9.67
CA HIS A 824 -20.34 13.04 -8.37
C HIS A 824 -19.90 11.84 -7.53
N GLU A 825 -19.00 12.10 -6.58
CA GLU A 825 -18.52 11.12 -5.60
C GLU A 825 -19.54 10.86 -4.50
N LEU A 826 -19.44 9.70 -3.87
CA LEU A 826 -20.31 9.29 -2.75
C LEU A 826 -21.80 9.42 -3.09
N VAL A 827 -22.18 9.01 -4.30
CA VAL A 827 -23.56 9.01 -4.78
C VAL A 827 -23.89 7.66 -5.38
N THR A 828 -25.04 7.10 -5.00
CA THR A 828 -25.60 5.91 -5.66
C THR A 828 -27.07 6.14 -6.03
N PRO A 829 -27.52 5.65 -7.20
CA PRO A 829 -28.92 5.66 -7.55
C PRO A 829 -29.72 4.65 -6.72
N VAL A 830 -30.97 4.98 -6.42
CA VAL A 830 -31.92 4.12 -5.69
C VAL A 830 -33.21 3.87 -6.47
N ARG A 831 -33.58 4.76 -7.39
CA ARG A 831 -34.77 4.61 -8.24
C ARG A 831 -34.66 5.47 -9.50
N VAL A 832 -35.10 4.94 -10.64
CA VAL A 832 -35.28 5.70 -11.88
C VAL A 832 -36.66 6.34 -11.88
N LEU A 833 -36.73 7.66 -12.11
CA LEU A 833 -37.99 8.39 -12.21
C LEU A 833 -38.43 8.47 -13.68
N THR A 834 -39.67 8.10 -13.95
CA THR A 834 -40.23 8.03 -15.31
C THR A 834 -41.38 8.99 -15.54
N ASP A 835 -41.61 9.33 -16.81
CA ASP A 835 -42.84 9.97 -17.27
C ASP A 835 -43.97 8.94 -17.53
N ASP A 836 -45.15 9.43 -17.92
CA ASP A 836 -46.32 8.60 -18.22
C ASP A 836 -46.10 7.63 -19.40
N GLN A 837 -45.05 7.81 -20.20
CA GLN A 837 -44.67 6.95 -21.32
C GLN A 837 -43.53 5.97 -20.97
N ASN A 838 -43.21 5.86 -19.68
CA ASN A 838 -42.12 5.07 -19.13
C ASN A 838 -40.74 5.50 -19.66
N ARG A 839 -40.53 6.80 -19.91
CA ARG A 839 -39.23 7.37 -20.29
C ARG A 839 -38.56 8.00 -19.08
N VAL A 840 -37.22 7.93 -19.03
CA VAL A 840 -36.43 8.55 -17.97
C VAL A 840 -36.68 10.07 -17.92
N LYS A 841 -37.03 10.57 -16.73
CA LYS A 841 -37.19 11.99 -16.42
C LYS A 841 -36.23 12.47 -15.33
N GLY A 842 -35.66 11.54 -14.57
CA GLY A 842 -34.65 11.83 -13.55
C GLY A 842 -34.20 10.57 -12.84
N LEU A 843 -33.21 10.73 -11.97
CA LEU A 843 -32.65 9.65 -11.18
C LEU A 843 -32.65 10.06 -9.70
N GLU A 844 -33.38 9.30 -8.89
CA GLU A 844 -33.34 9.47 -7.45
C GLU A 844 -32.07 8.79 -6.91
N CYS A 845 -31.28 9.57 -6.21
CA CYS A 845 -29.99 9.18 -5.65
C CYS A 845 -29.98 9.40 -4.15
N VAL A 846 -29.05 8.73 -3.47
CA VAL A 846 -28.77 8.92 -2.04
C VAL A 846 -27.30 9.25 -1.85
N ARG A 847 -26.99 10.09 -0.85
CA ARG A 847 -25.59 10.36 -0.47
C ARG A 847 -25.04 9.14 0.25
N MET A 848 -23.76 8.89 0.03
CA MET A 848 -23.01 7.80 0.67
C MET A 848 -22.03 8.37 1.67
N GLU A 849 -21.73 7.60 2.71
CA GLU A 849 -20.57 7.75 3.56
C GLU A 849 -19.69 6.51 3.44
N MET A 850 -18.42 6.64 3.81
CA MET A 850 -17.47 5.53 3.73
C MET A 850 -17.53 4.71 5.02
N GLY A 851 -17.95 3.46 4.91
CA GLY A 851 -17.95 2.50 6.02
C GLY A 851 -16.65 1.70 6.12
N GLU A 852 -16.78 0.46 6.59
CA GLU A 852 -15.70 -0.52 6.73
C GLU A 852 -15.10 -0.96 5.41
N PHE A 853 -13.86 -1.46 5.43
CA PHE A 853 -13.17 -1.98 4.26
C PHE A 853 -13.79 -3.31 3.77
N ASP A 854 -13.82 -3.52 2.45
CA ASP A 854 -14.13 -4.81 1.83
C ASP A 854 -12.86 -5.65 1.59
N SER A 855 -13.01 -6.89 1.14
CA SER A 855 -11.87 -7.79 0.88
C SER A 855 -10.93 -7.33 -0.24
N SER A 856 -11.34 -6.33 -1.04
CA SER A 856 -10.46 -5.69 -2.03
C SER A 856 -9.61 -4.57 -1.42
N GLY A 857 -9.81 -4.24 -0.15
CA GLY A 857 -9.11 -3.16 0.55
C GLY A 857 -9.75 -1.78 0.34
N ARG A 858 -10.98 -1.71 -0.19
CA ARG A 858 -11.71 -0.44 -0.40
C ARG A 858 -12.82 -0.28 0.61
N ARG A 859 -13.09 0.95 1.06
CA ARG A 859 -14.24 1.19 1.96
C ARG A 859 -15.57 0.86 1.27
N ARG A 860 -16.46 0.22 2.01
CA ARG A 860 -17.84 -0.09 1.62
C ARG A 860 -18.65 1.19 1.75
N PRO A 861 -19.25 1.68 0.66
CA PRO A 861 -20.10 2.85 0.76
C PRO A 861 -21.40 2.46 1.48
N LYS A 862 -21.81 3.25 2.47
CA LYS A 862 -23.07 3.11 3.22
C LYS A 862 -23.99 4.30 2.89
N PRO A 863 -25.28 4.08 2.61
CA PRO A 863 -26.19 5.18 2.33
C PRO A 863 -26.46 5.99 3.60
N ILE A 864 -26.41 7.32 3.50
CA ILE A 864 -26.77 8.23 4.59
C ILE A 864 -28.30 8.31 4.65
N PRO A 865 -28.94 7.93 5.76
CA PRO A 865 -30.41 7.98 5.88
C PRO A 865 -30.95 9.40 5.61
N ASN A 866 -32.09 9.48 4.93
CA ASN A 866 -32.80 10.74 4.61
C ASN A 866 -31.97 11.76 3.79
N SER A 867 -31.01 11.30 3.00
CA SER A 867 -30.16 12.14 2.14
C SER A 867 -30.53 12.07 0.65
N ASN A 868 -31.74 11.59 0.34
CA ASN A 868 -32.20 11.42 -1.03
C ASN A 868 -32.29 12.76 -1.77
N PHE A 869 -31.88 12.76 -3.03
CA PHE A 869 -31.99 13.91 -3.93
C PHE A 869 -32.20 13.43 -5.36
N ILE A 870 -32.67 14.33 -6.22
CA ILE A 870 -32.95 14.01 -7.62
C ILE A 870 -31.86 14.61 -8.49
N VAL A 871 -31.29 13.80 -9.37
CA VAL A 871 -30.45 14.24 -10.48
C VAL A 871 -31.35 14.31 -11.72
N ASP A 872 -31.45 15.48 -12.33
CA ASP A 872 -32.31 15.71 -13.50
C ASP A 872 -31.61 15.22 -14.77
N VAL A 873 -32.08 14.08 -15.30
CA VAL A 873 -31.49 13.37 -16.44
C VAL A 873 -32.59 12.77 -17.31
N ASP A 874 -32.30 12.63 -18.60
CA ASP A 874 -33.18 11.99 -19.59
C ASP A 874 -32.58 10.71 -20.17
N THR A 875 -31.34 10.37 -19.82
CA THR A 875 -30.71 9.08 -20.15
C THR A 875 -29.81 8.61 -19.01
N VAL A 876 -29.85 7.31 -18.72
CA VAL A 876 -29.01 6.65 -17.71
C VAL A 876 -28.21 5.54 -18.39
N ILE A 877 -26.89 5.59 -18.28
CA ILE A 877 -25.97 4.57 -18.79
C ILE A 877 -25.40 3.76 -17.63
N VAL A 878 -25.64 2.44 -17.64
CA VAL A 878 -25.21 1.53 -16.56
C VAL A 878 -23.85 0.91 -16.88
N ALA A 879 -22.84 1.14 -16.02
CA ALA A 879 -21.46 0.69 -16.19
C ALA A 879 -20.85 0.09 -14.90
N ILE A 880 -21.60 -0.80 -14.23
CA ILE A 880 -21.24 -1.33 -12.89
C ILE A 880 -20.57 -2.71 -12.89
N GLY A 881 -20.25 -3.26 -14.06
CA GLY A 881 -19.50 -4.51 -14.19
C GLY A 881 -19.88 -5.29 -15.45
N MET A 882 -19.08 -6.31 -15.76
CA MET A 882 -19.23 -7.15 -16.95
C MET A 882 -19.05 -8.62 -16.57
N ALA A 883 -19.68 -9.51 -17.30
CA ALA A 883 -19.59 -10.95 -17.15
C ALA A 883 -19.53 -11.64 -18.52
N CYS A 884 -19.07 -12.90 -18.52
CA CYS A 884 -19.13 -13.73 -19.71
C CYS A 884 -20.57 -14.07 -20.07
N ASP A 885 -20.79 -14.17 -21.37
CA ASP A 885 -22.04 -14.67 -21.93
C ASP A 885 -21.82 -16.12 -22.39
N VAL A 886 -22.31 -17.06 -21.59
CA VAL A 886 -22.30 -18.50 -21.87
C VAL A 886 -23.70 -19.04 -22.10
N GLU A 887 -24.67 -18.16 -22.35
CA GLU A 887 -26.06 -18.56 -22.52
C GLU A 887 -26.24 -19.46 -23.75
N GLY A 888 -26.93 -20.60 -23.58
CA GLY A 888 -27.16 -21.60 -24.62
C GLY A 888 -26.00 -22.58 -24.86
N MET A 889 -24.81 -22.32 -24.34
CA MET A 889 -23.64 -23.20 -24.53
C MET A 889 -23.69 -24.40 -23.57
N ASP A 890 -23.77 -25.63 -24.11
CA ASP A 890 -23.58 -26.84 -23.30
C ASP A 890 -22.10 -26.98 -22.92
N MET A 891 -21.78 -26.47 -21.72
CA MET A 891 -20.43 -26.48 -21.15
C MET A 891 -20.03 -27.85 -20.57
N GLY A 892 -20.91 -28.85 -20.61
CA GLY A 892 -20.65 -30.17 -20.06
C GLY A 892 -20.12 -30.12 -18.62
N PRO A 893 -18.98 -30.74 -18.31
CA PRO A 893 -18.43 -30.74 -16.96
C PRO A 893 -17.64 -29.48 -16.59
N ILE A 894 -17.45 -28.51 -17.50
CA ILE A 894 -16.58 -27.34 -17.24
C ILE A 894 -17.07 -26.57 -16.00
N LYS A 895 -16.21 -26.50 -14.98
CA LYS A 895 -16.52 -25.84 -13.70
C LYS A 895 -16.54 -24.32 -13.85
N ARG A 896 -17.47 -23.70 -13.11
CA ARG A 896 -17.65 -22.25 -13.01
C ARG A 896 -17.74 -21.83 -11.55
N ASP A 897 -17.30 -20.61 -11.26
CA ASP A 897 -17.59 -19.99 -9.98
C ASP A 897 -18.99 -19.33 -9.98
N TYR A 898 -19.33 -18.65 -8.87
CA TYR A 898 -20.61 -17.96 -8.70
C TYR A 898 -20.79 -16.71 -9.59
N LYS A 899 -19.76 -16.30 -10.33
CA LYS A 899 -19.77 -15.17 -11.28
C LYS A 899 -19.68 -15.65 -12.74
N ASP A 900 -19.91 -16.95 -12.98
CA ASP A 900 -19.75 -17.59 -14.29
C ASP A 900 -18.31 -17.56 -14.85
N ILE A 901 -17.29 -17.38 -14.00
CA ILE A 901 -15.87 -17.46 -14.39
C ILE A 901 -15.45 -18.93 -14.54
N LEU A 902 -14.84 -19.26 -15.68
CA LEU A 902 -14.37 -20.60 -16.01
C LEU A 902 -13.15 -20.99 -15.17
N GLN A 903 -13.20 -22.16 -14.56
CA GLN A 903 -12.10 -22.71 -13.77
C GLN A 903 -11.16 -23.53 -14.66
N VAL A 904 -9.86 -23.24 -14.57
CA VAL A 904 -8.79 -23.91 -15.33
C VAL A 904 -7.65 -24.32 -14.42
N ASP A 905 -6.85 -25.30 -14.85
CA ASP A 905 -5.54 -25.55 -14.26
C ASP A 905 -4.63 -24.35 -14.55
N VAL A 906 -4.13 -23.70 -13.49
CA VAL A 906 -3.39 -22.44 -13.58
C VAL A 906 -2.08 -22.56 -14.37
N LYS A 907 -1.55 -23.75 -14.60
CA LYS A 907 -0.29 -23.96 -15.34
C LYS A 907 -0.54 -24.17 -16.83
N THR A 908 -1.58 -24.92 -17.16
CA THR A 908 -1.90 -25.37 -18.52
C THR A 908 -3.03 -24.58 -19.15
N MET A 909 -3.80 -23.81 -18.37
CA MET A 909 -5.03 -23.14 -18.80
C MET A 909 -6.09 -24.10 -19.35
N MET A 910 -5.93 -25.41 -19.10
CA MET A 910 -6.87 -26.44 -19.50
C MET A 910 -8.01 -26.49 -18.50
N SER A 911 -9.24 -26.56 -19.00
CA SER A 911 -10.41 -26.81 -18.17
C SER A 911 -10.40 -28.25 -17.65
N ASN A 912 -11.37 -28.61 -16.81
CA ASN A 912 -11.55 -30.00 -16.41
C ASN A 912 -12.21 -30.88 -17.50
N LEU A 913 -12.38 -30.35 -18.72
CA LEU A 913 -12.76 -31.10 -19.91
C LEU A 913 -11.52 -31.27 -20.81
N ASP A 914 -11.12 -32.52 -21.04
CA ASP A 914 -9.92 -32.84 -21.82
C ASP A 914 -9.95 -32.25 -23.24
N GLY A 915 -8.83 -31.65 -23.64
CA GLY A 915 -8.67 -30.96 -24.92
C GLY A 915 -9.34 -29.57 -25.00
N VAL A 916 -9.95 -29.07 -23.92
CA VAL A 916 -10.60 -27.75 -23.88
C VAL A 916 -9.86 -26.81 -22.93
N PHE A 917 -9.41 -25.69 -23.48
CA PHE A 917 -8.66 -24.63 -22.80
C PHE A 917 -9.51 -23.36 -22.68
N ALA A 918 -9.23 -22.51 -21.69
CA ALA A 918 -9.88 -21.21 -21.55
C ALA A 918 -8.91 -20.14 -21.02
N GLY A 919 -9.17 -18.87 -21.31
CA GLY A 919 -8.26 -17.77 -20.99
C GLY A 919 -8.80 -16.41 -21.45
N GLY A 920 -8.20 -15.32 -20.93
CA GLY A 920 -8.75 -13.98 -21.07
C GLY A 920 -9.89 -13.73 -20.09
N ASP A 921 -10.82 -12.84 -20.45
CA ASP A 921 -11.85 -12.37 -19.50
C ASP A 921 -12.76 -13.48 -18.96
N CYS A 922 -12.88 -14.62 -19.64
CA CYS A 922 -13.65 -15.76 -19.17
C CYS A 922 -13.00 -16.56 -18.03
N VAL A 923 -11.72 -16.32 -17.76
CA VAL A 923 -10.99 -16.92 -16.64
C VAL A 923 -10.62 -15.87 -15.60
N ASN A 924 -10.35 -14.63 -16.01
CA ASN A 924 -9.88 -13.57 -15.10
C ASN A 924 -10.99 -12.59 -14.68
N GLY A 925 -12.15 -12.61 -15.34
CA GLY A 925 -13.08 -11.49 -15.34
C GLY A 925 -12.59 -10.35 -16.23
N ALA A 926 -13.36 -9.26 -16.30
CA ALA A 926 -12.98 -8.09 -17.08
C ALA A 926 -11.62 -7.51 -16.62
N ASP A 927 -10.62 -7.57 -17.50
CA ASP A 927 -9.24 -7.20 -17.19
C ASP A 927 -8.59 -6.41 -18.36
N TYR A 928 -7.33 -6.02 -18.23
CA TYR A 928 -6.59 -5.28 -19.24
C TYR A 928 -6.16 -6.17 -20.42
N VAL A 929 -6.12 -5.57 -21.62
CA VAL A 929 -5.76 -6.25 -22.88
C VAL A 929 -4.46 -7.06 -22.82
N ILE A 930 -3.45 -6.59 -22.09
CA ILE A 930 -2.15 -7.26 -21.98
C ILE A 930 -2.21 -8.57 -21.21
N ASN A 931 -3.17 -8.72 -20.28
CA ASN A 931 -3.41 -9.97 -19.55
C ASN A 931 -4.08 -11.00 -20.47
N ALA A 932 -5.07 -10.57 -21.27
CA ALA A 932 -5.68 -11.42 -22.30
C ALA A 932 -4.65 -11.90 -23.35
N ILE A 933 -3.71 -11.04 -23.77
CA ILE A 933 -2.60 -11.42 -24.65
C ILE A 933 -1.69 -12.46 -23.98
N ALA A 934 -1.34 -12.25 -22.70
CA ALA A 934 -0.52 -13.19 -21.94
C ALA A 934 -1.17 -14.58 -21.86
N ASP A 935 -2.49 -14.61 -21.58
CA ASP A 935 -3.27 -15.85 -21.53
C ASP A 935 -3.37 -16.53 -22.89
N GLY A 936 -3.69 -15.80 -23.95
CA GLY A 936 -3.75 -16.35 -25.30
C GLY A 936 -2.44 -17.02 -25.71
N ARG A 937 -1.31 -16.40 -25.36
CA ARG A 937 0.02 -16.96 -25.59
C ARG A 937 0.32 -18.18 -24.72
N LYS A 938 -0.07 -18.15 -23.45
CA LYS A 938 0.08 -19.28 -22.53
C LYS A 938 -0.74 -20.48 -22.98
N VAL A 939 -1.98 -20.26 -23.39
CA VAL A 939 -2.86 -21.28 -23.97
C VAL A 939 -2.27 -21.85 -25.25
N ALA A 940 -1.74 -21.02 -26.16
CA ALA A 940 -1.08 -21.52 -27.37
C ALA A 940 0.07 -22.47 -27.05
N LEU A 941 0.94 -22.12 -26.10
CA LEU A 941 2.03 -23.00 -25.65
C LEU A 941 1.50 -24.30 -25.04
N SER A 942 0.41 -24.22 -24.27
CA SER A 942 -0.21 -25.39 -23.64
C SER A 942 -0.90 -26.31 -24.65
N ILE A 943 -1.54 -25.76 -25.68
CA ILE A 943 -2.10 -26.53 -26.80
C ILE A 943 -0.98 -27.17 -27.62
N ASP A 944 0.11 -26.45 -27.92
CA ASP A 944 1.28 -27.04 -28.61
C ASP A 944 1.80 -28.25 -27.82
N SER A 945 2.05 -28.10 -26.51
CA SER A 945 2.50 -29.21 -25.67
C SER A 945 1.48 -30.36 -25.59
N TYR A 946 0.18 -30.07 -25.49
CA TYR A 946 -0.89 -31.10 -25.47
C TYR A 946 -0.93 -31.89 -26.78
N LEU A 947 -0.70 -31.23 -27.92
CA LEU A 947 -0.65 -31.83 -29.24
C LEU A 947 0.73 -32.41 -29.61
N GLY A 948 1.65 -32.53 -28.65
CA GLY A 948 2.97 -33.15 -28.82
C GLY A 948 4.06 -32.25 -29.41
N GLY A 949 3.84 -30.94 -29.44
CA GLY A 949 4.84 -29.93 -29.80
C GLY A 949 5.82 -29.62 -28.65
N ASN A 950 6.89 -28.89 -28.99
CA ASN A 950 8.02 -28.60 -28.11
C ASN A 950 8.42 -27.10 -28.10
N GLN A 951 7.50 -26.19 -28.42
CA GLN A 951 7.81 -24.76 -28.51
C GLN A 951 8.25 -24.18 -27.16
N ARG A 952 7.72 -24.71 -26.06
CA ARG A 952 8.07 -24.27 -24.70
C ARG A 952 9.55 -24.56 -24.38
N GLU A 953 10.11 -25.65 -24.90
CA GLU A 953 11.53 -26.01 -24.75
C GLU A 953 12.41 -25.12 -25.64
N LEU A 954 12.03 -24.94 -26.91
CA LEU A 954 12.76 -24.10 -27.87
C LEU A 954 12.87 -22.63 -27.43
N GLU A 955 11.88 -22.10 -26.72
CA GLU A 955 11.96 -20.75 -26.16
C GLU A 955 12.97 -20.60 -25.02
N LYS A 956 13.25 -21.67 -24.26
CA LYS A 956 14.20 -21.63 -23.13
C LYS A 956 15.66 -21.60 -23.58
N GLU A 957 15.96 -22.09 -24.78
CA GLU A 957 17.32 -22.25 -25.30
C GLU A 957 17.89 -20.99 -25.98
N ARG A 958 17.11 -19.90 -26.07
CA ARG A 958 17.56 -18.65 -26.71
C ARG A 958 18.30 -17.74 -25.73
N GLU A 959 19.61 -17.89 -25.66
CA GLU A 959 20.48 -16.92 -25.01
C GLU A 959 20.71 -15.71 -25.93
N ILE A 960 20.41 -14.50 -25.45
CA ILE A 960 20.54 -13.26 -26.21
C ILE A 960 21.70 -12.47 -25.61
N GLU A 961 22.73 -12.20 -26.40
CA GLU A 961 23.81 -11.30 -25.99
C GLU A 961 23.26 -9.87 -25.80
N ARG A 962 23.48 -9.29 -24.62
CA ARG A 962 23.04 -7.93 -24.28
C ARG A 962 24.26 -7.03 -24.10
N LYS A 963 24.30 -5.93 -24.87
CA LYS A 963 25.37 -4.92 -24.79
C LYS A 963 24.74 -3.53 -24.71
N ILE A 964 25.40 -2.63 -23.99
CA ILE A 964 25.02 -1.23 -23.95
C ILE A 964 25.37 -0.59 -25.30
N PHE A 965 24.42 0.14 -25.87
CA PHE A 965 24.63 0.98 -27.04
C PHE A 965 24.65 2.45 -26.60
N GLY A 966 25.78 3.14 -26.77
CA GLY A 966 25.95 4.52 -26.34
C GLY A 966 26.25 4.67 -24.85
N GLU A 967 26.04 5.87 -24.31
CA GLU A 967 26.21 6.20 -22.89
C GLU A 967 24.88 6.11 -22.14
N ILE A 968 24.91 5.60 -20.90
CA ILE A 968 23.74 5.61 -20.01
C ILE A 968 23.64 6.98 -19.35
N ILE A 969 22.52 7.66 -19.55
CA ILE A 969 22.27 8.98 -18.97
C ILE A 969 21.71 8.80 -17.56
N GLU A 970 22.55 8.86 -16.53
CA GLU A 970 22.09 8.74 -15.12
C GLU A 970 21.58 10.05 -14.52
N LYS A 971 21.85 11.19 -15.17
CA LYS A 971 21.35 12.50 -14.72
C LYS A 971 19.84 12.65 -14.94
N PRO A 972 19.13 13.38 -14.07
CA PRO A 972 17.73 13.72 -14.27
C PRO A 972 17.49 14.37 -15.63
N THR A 973 16.52 13.85 -16.37
CA THR A 973 16.13 14.25 -17.73
C THR A 973 14.62 14.15 -17.86
N ALA A 974 13.97 15.25 -18.24
CA ALA A 974 12.51 15.33 -18.34
C ALA A 974 11.93 14.26 -19.27
N ARG A 975 10.81 13.65 -18.87
CA ARG A 975 10.04 12.73 -19.70
C ARG A 975 9.40 13.46 -20.86
N VAL A 976 9.39 12.85 -22.03
CA VAL A 976 8.63 13.39 -23.17
C VAL A 976 7.14 13.36 -22.83
N LYS A 977 6.51 14.53 -22.77
CA LYS A 977 5.08 14.66 -22.48
C LYS A 977 4.24 14.16 -23.64
N THR A 978 3.13 13.50 -23.30
CA THR A 978 2.12 13.11 -24.28
C THR A 978 1.54 14.34 -24.99
N ARG A 979 1.48 14.26 -26.31
CA ARG A 979 0.76 15.25 -27.13
C ARG A 979 -0.70 14.85 -27.19
N LEU A 980 -1.58 15.76 -26.77
CA LEU A 980 -3.02 15.56 -26.82
C LEU A 980 -3.64 16.46 -27.90
N LEU A 981 -4.70 15.97 -28.54
CA LEU A 981 -5.53 16.80 -29.39
C LEU A 981 -6.16 17.92 -28.55
N PRO A 982 -6.12 19.19 -29.00
CA PRO A 982 -6.69 20.32 -28.26
C PRO A 982 -8.17 20.11 -27.87
N LEU A 983 -8.58 20.66 -26.71
CA LEU A 983 -9.92 20.50 -26.14
C LEU A 983 -11.04 20.85 -27.13
N ASP A 984 -10.91 21.99 -27.80
CA ASP A 984 -11.85 22.51 -28.80
C ASP A 984 -12.02 21.57 -30.01
N LYS A 985 -10.98 20.78 -30.30
CA LYS A 985 -10.93 19.84 -31.41
C LYS A 985 -11.31 18.42 -31.05
N ARG A 986 -11.42 18.05 -29.76
CA ARG A 986 -11.66 16.66 -29.34
C ARG A 986 -13.09 16.34 -28.91
N ILE A 987 -13.85 17.33 -28.43
CA ILE A 987 -15.19 17.09 -27.84
C ILE A 987 -16.31 16.88 -28.87
N LYS A 988 -16.06 17.12 -30.17
CA LYS A 988 -17.07 17.06 -31.24
C LYS A 988 -16.81 15.99 -32.30
N ASN A 989 -15.80 15.13 -32.10
CA ASN A 989 -15.46 14.07 -33.04
C ASN A 989 -14.77 12.91 -32.33
N PHE A 990 -14.49 11.87 -33.09
CA PHE A 990 -13.82 10.66 -32.63
C PHE A 990 -12.36 10.58 -33.09
N ASN A 991 -11.74 11.72 -33.44
CA ASN A 991 -10.32 11.74 -33.79
C ASN A 991 -9.49 11.26 -32.59
N GLU A 992 -8.41 10.56 -32.90
CA GLU A 992 -7.50 10.04 -31.88
C GLU A 992 -6.98 11.18 -30.98
N VAL A 993 -7.20 11.04 -29.67
CA VAL A 993 -6.91 12.10 -28.69
C VAL A 993 -5.43 12.10 -28.31
N GLU A 994 -4.88 10.93 -27.98
CA GLU A 994 -3.44 10.81 -27.75
C GLU A 994 -2.73 10.76 -29.10
N LEU A 995 -1.75 11.62 -29.32
CA LEU A 995 -1.00 11.71 -30.57
C LEU A 995 0.37 11.04 -30.43
N CYS A 996 0.86 10.45 -31.53
CA CYS A 996 2.19 9.84 -31.57
C CYS A 996 3.30 10.88 -31.42
N MET A 997 4.40 10.49 -30.75
CA MET A 997 5.63 11.29 -30.65
C MET A 997 6.25 11.52 -32.03
N SER A 998 7.04 12.60 -32.17
CA SER A 998 7.94 12.72 -33.32
C SER A 998 9.09 11.72 -33.23
N GLU A 999 9.81 11.50 -34.34
CA GLU A 999 10.98 10.62 -34.34
C GLU A 999 12.05 11.06 -33.34
N ASP A 1000 12.35 12.36 -33.30
CA ASP A 1000 13.35 12.93 -32.40
C ASP A 1000 12.95 12.79 -30.93
N GLU A 1001 11.67 13.00 -30.62
CA GLU A 1001 11.12 12.78 -29.28
C GLU A 1001 11.21 11.32 -28.87
N CYS A 1002 10.84 10.41 -29.76
CA CYS A 1002 10.91 8.96 -29.53
C CYS A 1002 12.34 8.51 -29.25
N LYS A 1003 13.32 8.97 -30.05
CA LYS A 1003 14.75 8.67 -29.80
C LYS A 1003 15.20 9.25 -28.46
N LYS A 1004 14.92 10.53 -28.17
CA LYS A 1004 15.28 11.18 -26.90
C LYS A 1004 14.73 10.42 -25.69
N GLU A 1005 13.47 10.03 -25.75
CA GLU A 1005 12.83 9.26 -24.69
C GLU A 1005 13.50 7.88 -24.57
N ALA A 1006 13.77 7.18 -25.67
CA ALA A 1006 14.45 5.89 -25.65
C ALA A 1006 15.86 5.97 -25.02
N TYR A 1007 16.62 7.05 -25.21
CA TYR A 1007 17.93 7.27 -24.59
C TYR A 1007 17.90 7.43 -23.06
N ARG A 1008 16.74 7.71 -22.44
CA ARG A 1008 16.62 7.76 -20.97
C ARG A 1008 16.68 6.37 -20.32
N CYS A 1009 16.58 5.29 -21.11
CA CYS A 1009 16.58 3.92 -20.60
C CYS A 1009 17.90 3.57 -19.91
N LEU A 1010 17.80 3.12 -18.65
CA LEU A 1010 18.96 2.75 -17.83
C LEU A 1010 19.55 1.36 -18.16
N ARG A 1011 19.02 0.66 -19.18
CA ARG A 1011 19.50 -0.67 -19.61
C ARG A 1011 19.72 -1.65 -18.45
N CYS A 1012 18.75 -1.73 -17.53
CA CYS A 1012 18.80 -2.61 -16.36
C CYS A 1012 18.92 -4.11 -16.68
N ASP A 1013 18.81 -4.47 -17.96
CA ASP A 1013 19.00 -5.80 -18.51
C ASP A 1013 20.47 -6.22 -18.71
N VAL A 1014 21.39 -5.25 -18.72
CA VAL A 1014 22.84 -5.51 -18.80
C VAL A 1014 23.38 -5.57 -17.36
N LYS A 1015 23.88 -6.74 -16.96
CA LYS A 1015 24.39 -7.01 -15.61
C LYS A 1015 25.90 -6.86 -15.53
#